data_AF-A0A2G0QEX8-F1
#
_entry.id   AF-A0A2G0QEX8-F1
#
_cell.length_a   1.000
_cell.length_b   1.000
_cell.length_c   1.000
_cell.angle_alpha   90.00
_cell.angle_beta   90.00
_cell.angle_gamma   90.00
#
_symmetry.space_group_name_H-M   'P 1'
#
loop_
_entity.id
_entity.type
_entity.pdbx_description
1 polymer ?
#
loop_
_entity_poly.entity_id
_entity_poly.type
_entity_poly.pdbx_seq_one_letter_code
_entity_poly.pdbx_strand_id
1 'polypeptide(L)'
;MSDIAMADFMPFLIIIATIIIVILGFFGLFKAFYIKVPQGTALIVNDMSAQPKVHFTGALVYPVIYKKEFMRISLLTLEVDRRGKDGLICKDNLRADITVAFYLRVNETTEDVLKVAKSIGVERASDHNAVNTLFSAKFSEALKTVGKQFELSKLFEDRQNFRDRIVDVIGKDLNGYALEDVAIDYLEQTPKNSLDPNNIFDAEGIRKITEITAIHNIETNQKERDQELAIQKKNVETREASLALERQQADAEARQTREIESIRARETAETLRVKEEERLKAEQARIQTQQEIEIREENRLREVEVAQQNRSRAVAIEMEKVIRAQELEIVSREREVELQRIEKEKALEEERKNISNVIRERVAVEKTVAQEEERIKEVRMISEADRKKQITIIDAQAKAEQELVRQVKQAEADENSAKFKALEISTMAQAELEAAAKQSEAKKRMAEGVEAEEAALGLAEARIRQAKAEAEEKEGLVQANIIAEKLLAEARGTQEKGLAEARVLEAQAHAAEKQGLADAKVLEEKLAAQARGDEQQAHAKEKLGLVDARVLEEKLVAQARGEGQLGAAQAEVIRQRLKAEADGLTDKFTAMGNLNDTARDHEEFRMQLEKNFEQEMASIAANKEIAKEQAEVLAAALSKTNIDIVGGDGSFFNTFSKALSVGKAINGVVDKSPLVKDAVQKLLAGKGEKEVGEQKLNLDSLLQNPEVQSLVSMFSASNKKPQSKDNTEA
;
A
#
# COMPACT_ATOMS: atom_id res chain seq x y z
N MET A 1 -118.42 -15.77 34.43
CA MET A 1 -117.20 -16.21 35.13
C MET A 1 -117.44 -17.65 35.57
N SER A 2 -116.95 -18.61 34.80
CA SER A 2 -117.08 -20.03 35.12
C SER A 2 -116.05 -20.79 34.29
N ASP A 3 -114.93 -21.07 34.94
CA ASP A 3 -114.06 -22.22 34.79
C ASP A 3 -114.01 -22.85 33.39
N ILE A 4 -113.21 -22.23 32.52
CA ILE A 4 -112.63 -22.92 31.36
C ILE A 4 -111.73 -24.02 31.93
N ALA A 5 -112.29 -25.22 32.05
CA ALA A 5 -111.66 -26.36 32.65
C ALA A 5 -110.36 -26.71 31.91
N MET A 6 -109.29 -26.91 32.66
CA MET A 6 -107.97 -27.36 32.20
C MET A 6 -107.97 -28.66 31.35
N ALA A 7 -109.11 -29.34 31.22
CA ALA A 7 -109.28 -30.61 30.52
C ALA A 7 -109.27 -30.49 28.98
N ASP A 8 -109.89 -29.45 28.40
CA ASP A 8 -109.94 -29.28 26.94
C ASP A 8 -108.61 -28.80 26.33
N PHE A 9 -107.73 -28.20 27.14
CA PHE A 9 -106.38 -27.79 26.73
C PHE A 9 -105.33 -28.91 26.85
N MET A 10 -105.64 -29.99 27.58
CA MET A 10 -104.70 -31.09 27.85
C MET A 10 -104.17 -31.80 26.58
N PRO A 11 -104.98 -32.17 25.56
CA PRO A 11 -104.45 -32.78 24.33
C PRO A 11 -103.63 -31.81 23.48
N PHE A 12 -104.00 -30.53 23.45
CA PHE A 12 -103.22 -29.48 22.76
C PHE A 12 -101.86 -29.27 23.42
N LEU A 13 -101.81 -29.27 24.75
CA LEU A 13 -100.56 -29.20 25.51
C LEU A 13 -99.66 -30.41 25.29
N ILE A 14 -100.21 -31.62 25.16
CA ILE A 14 -99.44 -32.84 24.85
C ILE A 14 -98.85 -32.77 23.44
N ILE A 15 -99.61 -32.33 22.44
CA ILE A 15 -99.11 -32.14 21.06
C ILE A 15 -97.99 -31.09 21.03
N ILE A 16 -98.20 -29.95 21.70
CA ILE A 16 -97.18 -28.90 21.81
C ILE A 16 -95.93 -29.43 22.53
N ALA A 17 -96.08 -30.16 23.64
CA ALA A 17 -94.96 -30.77 24.36
C ALA A 17 -94.21 -31.80 23.51
N THR A 18 -94.92 -32.61 22.72
CA THR A 18 -94.32 -33.61 21.82
C THR A 18 -93.55 -32.93 20.69
N ILE A 19 -94.10 -31.87 20.10
CA ILE A 19 -93.41 -31.05 19.10
C ILE A 19 -92.16 -30.42 19.70
N ILE A 20 -92.23 -29.87 20.91
CA ILE A 20 -91.08 -29.31 21.62
C ILE A 20 -90.01 -30.38 21.86
N ILE A 21 -90.38 -31.59 22.26
CA ILE A 21 -89.43 -32.71 22.46
C ILE A 21 -88.77 -33.12 21.14
N VAL A 22 -89.52 -33.20 20.04
CA VAL A 22 -88.97 -33.52 18.72
C VAL A 22 -88.00 -32.43 18.25
N ILE A 23 -88.36 -31.15 18.46
CA ILE A 23 -87.49 -30.00 18.14
C ILE A 23 -86.22 -30.02 18.99
N LEU A 24 -86.34 -30.25 20.31
CA LEU A 24 -85.18 -30.38 21.20
C LEU A 24 -84.31 -31.59 20.84
N GLY A 25 -84.92 -32.70 20.43
CA GLY A 25 -84.24 -33.87 19.91
C GLY A 25 -83.45 -33.54 18.64
N PHE A 26 -84.04 -32.78 17.71
CA PHE A 26 -83.37 -32.31 16.49
C PHE A 26 -82.20 -31.38 16.80
N PHE A 27 -82.35 -30.42 17.72
CA PHE A 27 -81.25 -29.57 18.19
C PHE A 27 -80.14 -30.37 18.88
N GLY A 28 -80.50 -31.40 19.66
CA GLY A 28 -79.55 -32.33 20.25
C GLY A 28 -78.76 -33.10 19.21
N LEU A 29 -79.44 -33.59 18.16
CA LEU A 29 -78.82 -34.28 17.03
C LEU A 29 -77.88 -33.35 16.25
N PHE A 30 -78.33 -32.13 15.96
CA PHE A 30 -77.54 -31.12 15.28
C PHE A 30 -76.28 -30.76 16.08
N LYS A 31 -76.41 -30.57 17.40
CA LYS A 31 -75.26 -30.35 18.30
C LYS A 31 -74.31 -31.55 18.30
N ALA A 32 -74.83 -32.78 18.28
CA ALA A 32 -74.00 -33.98 18.29
C ALA A 32 -73.23 -34.19 16.97
N PHE A 33 -73.82 -33.79 15.83
CA PHE A 33 -73.22 -33.96 14.51
C PHE A 33 -72.38 -32.76 14.06
N TYR A 34 -72.55 -31.59 14.66
CA TYR A 34 -71.76 -30.41 14.33
C TYR A 34 -70.40 -30.47 15.01
N ILE A 35 -69.37 -30.75 14.22
CA ILE A 35 -67.99 -30.82 14.69
C ILE A 35 -67.35 -29.46 14.51
N LYS A 36 -66.95 -28.83 15.62
CA LYS A 36 -66.18 -27.59 15.63
C LYS A 36 -64.71 -27.89 15.38
N VAL A 37 -64.07 -27.08 14.55
CA VAL A 37 -62.65 -27.23 14.20
C VAL A 37 -61.81 -26.31 15.06
N PRO A 38 -60.76 -26.81 15.75
CA PRO A 38 -59.83 -25.95 16.46
C PRO A 38 -58.99 -25.13 15.47
N GLN A 39 -58.63 -23.91 15.87
CA GLN A 39 -57.79 -23.02 15.06
C GLN A 39 -56.46 -23.70 14.69
N GLY A 40 -55.96 -23.46 13.48
CA GLY A 40 -54.75 -24.10 12.95
C GLY A 40 -54.93 -25.56 12.52
N THR A 41 -56.18 -26.04 12.40
CA THR A 41 -56.52 -27.36 11.87
C THR A 41 -57.57 -27.22 10.77
N ALA A 42 -57.49 -28.05 9.73
CA ALA A 42 -58.51 -28.21 8.71
C ALA A 42 -59.25 -29.53 8.94
N LEU A 43 -60.57 -29.50 8.84
CA LEU A 43 -61.40 -30.70 8.86
C LEU A 43 -61.68 -31.12 7.42
N ILE A 44 -61.22 -32.31 7.06
CA ILE A 44 -61.50 -32.94 5.79
C ILE A 44 -62.65 -33.93 6.02
N VAL A 45 -63.75 -33.71 5.31
CA VAL A 45 -64.93 -34.57 5.37
C VAL A 45 -65.05 -35.30 4.04
N ASN A 46 -64.91 -36.62 4.10
CA ASN A 46 -65.22 -37.47 2.97
C ASN A 46 -66.71 -37.80 3.01
N ASP A 47 -67.49 -37.12 2.18
CA ASP A 47 -68.91 -37.37 1.98
C ASP A 47 -69.13 -38.27 0.74
N MET A 48 -70.38 -38.44 0.31
CA MET A 48 -70.70 -39.24 -0.90
C MET A 48 -70.40 -38.49 -2.22
N SER A 49 -69.74 -37.32 -2.18
CA SER A 49 -69.39 -36.54 -3.37
C SER A 49 -68.10 -37.05 -4.02
N ALA A 50 -67.86 -36.62 -5.27
CA ALA A 50 -66.67 -37.01 -6.02
C ALA A 50 -65.34 -36.43 -5.47
N GLN A 51 -65.41 -35.36 -4.68
CA GLN A 51 -64.24 -34.74 -4.03
C GLN A 51 -64.52 -34.49 -2.55
N PRO A 52 -63.58 -34.85 -1.65
CA PRO A 52 -63.69 -34.52 -0.23
C PRO A 52 -63.77 -33.00 -0.02
N LYS A 53 -64.53 -32.57 0.99
CA LYS A 53 -64.70 -31.14 1.33
C LYS A 53 -63.84 -30.76 2.51
N VAL A 54 -63.27 -29.56 2.45
CA VAL A 54 -62.40 -29.00 3.51
C VAL A 54 -63.15 -27.87 4.22
N HIS A 55 -63.15 -27.91 5.54
CA HIS A 55 -63.80 -26.93 6.40
C HIS A 55 -62.83 -26.43 7.49
N PHE A 56 -62.75 -25.11 7.68
CA PHE A 56 -61.85 -24.49 8.65
C PHE A 56 -62.53 -24.07 9.97
N THR A 57 -63.86 -23.89 9.97
CA THR A 57 -64.62 -23.40 11.14
C THR A 57 -65.45 -24.50 11.80
N GLY A 58 -66.15 -25.30 11.01
CA GLY A 58 -67.01 -26.38 11.47
C GLY A 58 -67.81 -26.98 10.33
N ALA A 59 -68.18 -28.25 10.47
CA ALA A 59 -69.04 -28.93 9.52
C ALA A 59 -69.97 -29.92 10.23
N LEU A 60 -71.13 -30.15 9.61
CA LEU A 60 -72.03 -31.22 10.02
C LEU A 60 -71.49 -32.55 9.48
N VAL A 61 -71.09 -33.45 10.37
CA VAL A 61 -70.52 -34.74 10.02
C VAL A 61 -71.43 -35.84 10.53
N TYR A 62 -72.05 -36.59 9.62
CA TYR A 62 -72.86 -37.76 9.97
C TYR A 62 -71.93 -38.97 10.24
N PRO A 63 -71.79 -39.43 11.49
CA PRO A 63 -70.72 -40.36 11.89
C PRO A 63 -70.79 -41.74 11.24
N VAL A 64 -71.94 -42.12 10.67
CA VAL A 64 -72.14 -43.43 10.03
C VAL A 64 -71.75 -43.40 8.54
N ILE A 65 -71.93 -42.25 7.87
CA ILE A 65 -71.78 -42.13 6.41
C ILE A 65 -70.48 -41.41 6.05
N TYR A 66 -70.06 -40.44 6.85
CA TYR A 66 -68.92 -39.57 6.53
C TYR A 66 -67.68 -39.95 7.34
N LYS A 67 -66.53 -39.96 6.69
CA LYS A 67 -65.23 -40.04 7.36
C LYS A 67 -64.74 -38.63 7.66
N LYS A 68 -64.38 -38.37 8.91
CA LYS A 68 -63.73 -37.12 9.33
C LYS A 68 -62.24 -37.33 9.54
N GLU A 69 -61.43 -36.42 9.04
CA GLU A 69 -59.99 -36.40 9.25
C GLU A 69 -59.56 -34.97 9.61
N PHE A 70 -58.73 -34.84 10.64
CA PHE A 70 -58.20 -33.54 11.06
C PHE A 70 -56.76 -33.43 10.57
N MET A 71 -56.47 -32.35 9.83
CA MET A 71 -55.13 -32.06 9.33
C MET A 71 -54.63 -30.77 9.98
N ARG A 72 -53.45 -30.81 10.59
CA ARG A 72 -52.83 -29.59 11.14
C ARG A 72 -52.32 -28.73 9.98
N ILE A 73 -52.74 -27.47 9.96
CA ILE A 73 -52.28 -26.45 9.00
C ILE A 73 -51.48 -25.34 9.70
N SER A 74 -51.14 -25.52 10.99
CA SER A 74 -50.26 -24.63 11.73
C SER A 74 -48.82 -24.66 11.21
N LEU A 75 -48.02 -23.68 11.61
CA LEU A 75 -46.60 -23.61 11.29
C LEU A 75 -45.84 -24.83 11.83
N LEU A 76 -45.01 -25.44 10.98
CA LEU A 76 -44.04 -26.50 11.31
C LEU A 76 -42.64 -25.95 11.10
N THR A 77 -41.77 -26.14 12.09
CA THR A 77 -40.34 -25.86 11.96
C THR A 77 -39.64 -27.11 11.46
N LEU A 78 -38.71 -27.01 10.53
CA LEU A 78 -37.86 -28.12 10.10
C LEU A 78 -36.41 -27.68 10.12
N GLU A 79 -35.57 -28.39 10.86
CA GLU A 79 -34.16 -28.05 11.03
C GLU A 79 -33.30 -28.93 10.12
N VAL A 80 -32.43 -28.28 9.34
CA VAL A 80 -31.42 -28.96 8.53
C VAL A 80 -30.06 -28.57 9.06
N ASP A 81 -29.35 -29.55 9.60
CA ASP A 81 -28.02 -29.37 10.16
C ASP A 81 -26.93 -29.97 9.25
N ARG A 82 -25.91 -29.17 8.96
CA ARG A 82 -24.79 -29.51 8.06
C ARG A 82 -23.49 -29.02 8.70
N ARG A 83 -22.78 -29.93 9.39
CA ARG A 83 -21.52 -29.61 10.10
C ARG A 83 -20.40 -30.60 9.76
N GLY A 84 -19.16 -30.19 9.98
CA GLY A 84 -17.98 -31.02 9.79
C GLY A 84 -17.85 -31.49 8.33
N LYS A 85 -17.76 -32.81 8.13
CA LYS A 85 -17.64 -33.42 6.79
C LYS A 85 -18.84 -33.17 5.88
N ASP A 86 -19.98 -32.87 6.48
CA ASP A 86 -21.25 -32.60 5.80
C ASP A 86 -21.52 -31.10 5.62
N GLY A 87 -20.59 -30.23 6.05
CA GLY A 87 -20.71 -28.79 5.95
C GLY A 87 -20.89 -28.29 4.51
N LEU A 88 -21.43 -27.09 4.38
CA LEU A 88 -21.75 -26.45 3.12
C LEU A 88 -20.49 -25.99 2.37
N ILE A 89 -20.30 -26.47 1.14
CA ILE A 89 -19.16 -26.06 0.31
C ILE A 89 -19.50 -24.76 -0.41
N CYS A 90 -18.69 -23.74 -0.16
CA CYS A 90 -18.84 -22.41 -0.75
C CYS A 90 -18.16 -22.31 -2.12
N LYS A 91 -18.35 -21.18 -2.80
CA LYS A 91 -17.74 -20.86 -4.10
C LYS A 91 -16.22 -20.89 -4.05
N ASP A 92 -15.64 -20.45 -2.94
CA ASP A 92 -14.20 -20.39 -2.67
C ASP A 92 -13.60 -21.73 -2.19
N ASN A 93 -14.37 -22.82 -2.26
CA ASN A 93 -14.01 -24.16 -1.77
C ASN A 93 -13.72 -24.21 -0.26
N LEU A 94 -14.12 -23.19 0.49
CA LEU A 94 -14.17 -23.25 1.94
C LEU A 94 -15.48 -23.92 2.38
N ARG A 95 -15.41 -24.64 3.51
CA ARG A 95 -16.57 -25.30 4.09
C ARG A 95 -17.10 -24.51 5.27
N ALA A 96 -18.42 -24.34 5.32
CA ALA A 96 -19.15 -23.69 6.40
C ALA A 96 -20.03 -24.70 7.13
N ASP A 97 -19.97 -24.67 8.46
CA ASP A 97 -20.93 -25.37 9.30
C ASP A 97 -22.17 -24.48 9.45
N ILE A 98 -23.34 -25.01 9.08
CA ILE A 98 -24.59 -24.24 9.05
C ILE A 98 -25.76 -25.06 9.60
N THR A 99 -26.60 -24.41 10.39
CA THR A 99 -27.91 -24.94 10.81
C THR A 99 -28.99 -23.97 10.38
N VAL A 100 -29.95 -24.45 9.58
CA VAL A 100 -31.03 -23.63 9.02
C VAL A 100 -32.38 -24.21 9.43
N ALA A 101 -33.23 -23.35 9.99
CA ALA A 101 -34.61 -23.66 10.33
C ALA A 101 -35.55 -23.13 9.23
N PHE A 102 -36.32 -24.04 8.63
CA PHE A 102 -37.35 -23.75 7.64
C PHE A 102 -38.71 -23.73 8.32
N TYR A 103 -39.48 -22.66 8.11
CA TYR A 103 -40.84 -22.53 8.64
C TYR A 103 -41.84 -22.82 7.53
N LEU A 104 -42.56 -23.93 7.64
CA LEU A 104 -43.54 -24.36 6.65
C LEU A 104 -44.95 -24.32 7.19
N ARG A 105 -45.91 -24.02 6.33
CA ARG A 105 -47.33 -24.07 6.63
C ARG A 105 -48.11 -24.55 5.41
N VAL A 106 -49.27 -25.18 5.62
CA VAL A 106 -50.23 -25.40 4.52
C VAL A 106 -51.11 -24.16 4.44
N ASN A 107 -51.27 -23.57 3.24
CA ASN A 107 -52.15 -22.41 3.07
C ASN A 107 -53.60 -22.79 3.43
N GLU A 108 -54.36 -21.82 3.93
CA GLU A 108 -55.79 -22.00 4.28
C GLU A 108 -56.70 -22.00 3.03
N THR A 109 -56.25 -22.62 1.94
CA THR A 109 -57.03 -22.82 0.72
C THR A 109 -57.54 -24.26 0.67
N THR A 110 -58.74 -24.45 0.13
CA THR A 110 -59.31 -25.81 -0.03
C THR A 110 -58.48 -26.68 -0.96
N GLU A 111 -57.86 -26.06 -1.97
CA GLU A 111 -57.06 -26.75 -2.98
C GLU A 111 -55.74 -27.28 -2.40
N ASP A 112 -54.98 -26.44 -1.67
CA ASP A 112 -53.68 -26.83 -1.10
C ASP A 112 -53.84 -27.91 -0.03
N VAL A 113 -54.87 -27.79 0.82
CA VAL A 113 -55.19 -28.81 1.83
C VAL A 113 -55.51 -30.16 1.18
N LEU A 114 -56.30 -30.18 0.11
CA LEU A 114 -56.60 -31.42 -0.62
C LEU A 114 -55.38 -31.97 -1.36
N LYS A 115 -54.51 -31.11 -1.89
CA LYS A 115 -53.27 -31.50 -2.59
C LYS A 115 -52.31 -32.21 -1.62
N VAL A 116 -52.11 -31.66 -0.43
CA VAL A 116 -51.30 -32.28 0.64
C VAL A 116 -51.92 -33.61 1.10
N ALA A 117 -53.23 -33.61 1.38
CA ALA A 117 -53.93 -34.80 1.83
C ALA A 117 -53.86 -35.97 0.83
N LYS A 118 -53.93 -35.68 -0.47
CA LYS A 118 -53.80 -36.70 -1.53
C LYS A 118 -52.35 -37.16 -1.75
N SER A 119 -51.38 -36.27 -1.64
CA SER A 119 -49.98 -36.58 -1.96
C SER A 119 -49.24 -37.30 -0.85
N ILE A 120 -49.49 -36.92 0.41
CA ILE A 120 -48.74 -37.38 1.59
C ILE A 120 -49.63 -38.18 2.54
N GLY A 121 -50.94 -37.93 2.54
CA GLY A 121 -51.90 -38.51 3.48
C GLY A 121 -52.07 -37.63 4.73
N VAL A 122 -53.30 -37.55 5.25
CA VAL A 122 -53.65 -36.64 6.37
C VAL A 122 -52.87 -36.95 7.66
N GLU A 123 -52.65 -38.24 7.93
CA GLU A 123 -51.93 -38.71 9.11
C GLU A 123 -50.44 -38.36 9.06
N ARG A 124 -49.78 -38.60 7.92
CA ARG A 124 -48.35 -38.27 7.73
C ARG A 124 -48.11 -36.77 7.56
N ALA A 125 -49.05 -36.05 6.95
CA ALA A 125 -48.96 -34.59 6.79
C ALA A 125 -49.00 -33.85 8.13
N SER A 126 -49.57 -34.47 9.16
CA SER A 126 -49.68 -33.93 10.52
C SER A 126 -48.52 -34.35 11.44
N ASP A 127 -47.68 -35.31 11.01
CA ASP A 127 -46.53 -35.80 11.76
C ASP A 127 -45.24 -35.08 11.33
N HIS A 128 -44.61 -34.40 12.29
CA HIS A 128 -43.39 -33.64 12.06
C HIS A 128 -42.24 -34.51 11.50
N ASN A 129 -42.06 -35.74 12.00
CA ASN A 129 -40.96 -36.60 11.56
C ASN A 129 -41.12 -37.06 10.11
N ALA A 130 -42.36 -37.38 9.72
CA ALA A 130 -42.69 -37.77 8.35
C ALA A 130 -42.44 -36.60 7.37
N VAL A 131 -42.87 -35.39 7.73
CA VAL A 131 -42.63 -34.18 6.93
C VAL A 131 -41.14 -33.86 6.84
N ASN A 132 -40.38 -33.98 7.94
CA ASN A 132 -38.93 -33.77 7.93
C ASN A 132 -38.21 -34.74 6.97
N THR A 133 -38.56 -36.02 7.03
CA THR A 133 -37.97 -37.04 6.14
C THR A 133 -38.28 -36.76 4.67
N LEU A 134 -39.47 -36.24 4.37
CA LEU A 134 -39.90 -35.94 3.01
C LEU A 134 -39.13 -34.77 2.39
N PHE A 135 -38.87 -33.70 3.16
CA PHE A 135 -38.31 -32.45 2.63
C PHE A 135 -36.83 -32.22 2.94
N SER A 136 -36.26 -32.90 3.94
CA SER A 136 -34.84 -32.77 4.31
C SER A 136 -33.88 -32.90 3.14
N ALA A 137 -34.12 -33.86 2.23
CA ALA A 137 -33.31 -34.03 1.03
C ALA A 137 -33.41 -32.84 0.07
N LYS A 138 -34.62 -32.29 -0.15
CA LYS A 138 -34.84 -31.13 -1.02
C LYS A 138 -34.19 -29.87 -0.46
N PHE A 139 -34.32 -29.64 0.85
CA PHE A 139 -33.70 -28.47 1.50
C PHE A 139 -32.18 -28.60 1.57
N SER A 140 -31.65 -29.79 1.82
CA SER A 140 -30.21 -30.06 1.77
C SER A 140 -29.65 -29.78 0.37
N GLU A 141 -30.36 -30.16 -0.68
CA GLU A 141 -29.95 -29.88 -2.07
C GLU A 141 -30.03 -28.39 -2.41
N ALA A 142 -31.08 -27.70 -1.97
CA ALA A 142 -31.20 -26.26 -2.14
C ALA A 142 -30.08 -25.50 -1.43
N LEU A 143 -29.77 -25.88 -0.18
CA LEU A 143 -28.67 -25.31 0.59
C LEU A 143 -27.34 -25.50 -0.13
N LYS A 144 -27.04 -26.71 -0.63
CA LYS A 144 -25.82 -26.98 -1.42
C LYS A 144 -25.74 -26.13 -2.68
N THR A 145 -26.84 -26.02 -3.41
CA THR A 145 -26.94 -25.27 -4.65
C THR A 145 -26.67 -23.79 -4.42
N VAL A 146 -27.29 -23.21 -3.39
CA VAL A 146 -27.11 -21.80 -3.05
C VAL A 146 -25.72 -21.55 -2.47
N GLY A 147 -25.27 -22.38 -1.53
CA GLY A 147 -23.96 -22.22 -0.90
C GLY A 147 -22.81 -22.16 -1.92
N LYS A 148 -22.88 -22.95 -3.00
CA LYS A 148 -21.86 -22.94 -4.05
C LYS A 148 -21.80 -21.63 -4.85
N GLN A 149 -22.83 -20.78 -4.76
CA GLN A 149 -22.88 -19.47 -5.42
C GLN A 149 -22.20 -18.36 -4.61
N PHE A 150 -22.07 -18.53 -3.28
CA PHE A 150 -21.54 -17.52 -2.37
C PHE A 150 -20.15 -17.87 -1.86
N GLU A 151 -19.34 -16.84 -1.59
CA GLU A 151 -18.06 -16.98 -0.88
C GLU A 151 -18.31 -17.02 0.63
N LEU A 152 -17.43 -17.67 1.40
CA LEU A 152 -17.64 -17.87 2.83
C LEU A 152 -17.81 -16.53 3.57
N SER A 153 -16.98 -15.53 3.26
CA SER A 153 -17.06 -14.18 3.87
C SER A 153 -18.42 -13.51 3.60
N LYS A 154 -18.96 -13.66 2.38
CA LYS A 154 -20.25 -13.07 2.01
C LYS A 154 -21.43 -13.69 2.75
N LEU A 155 -21.33 -14.95 3.17
CA LEU A 155 -22.35 -15.58 4.02
C LEU A 155 -22.42 -14.93 5.41
N PHE A 156 -21.31 -14.40 5.93
CA PHE A 156 -21.30 -13.68 7.21
C PHE A 156 -21.78 -12.22 7.05
N GLU A 157 -21.41 -11.57 5.96
CA GLU A 157 -21.76 -10.16 5.69
C GLU A 157 -23.21 -9.97 5.26
N ASP A 158 -23.71 -10.80 4.33
CA ASP A 158 -25.00 -10.62 3.65
C ASP A 158 -25.90 -11.86 3.80
N ARG A 159 -26.37 -12.08 5.04
CA ARG A 159 -27.24 -13.21 5.39
C ARG A 159 -28.63 -13.14 4.76
N GLN A 160 -29.11 -11.94 4.44
CA GLN A 160 -30.44 -11.75 3.86
C GLN A 160 -30.48 -12.27 2.43
N ASN A 161 -29.50 -11.90 1.61
CA ASN A 161 -29.42 -12.36 0.23
C ASN A 161 -29.30 -13.89 0.13
N PHE A 162 -28.50 -14.50 1.01
CA PHE A 162 -28.40 -15.96 1.08
C PHE A 162 -29.76 -16.61 1.41
N ARG A 163 -30.51 -16.03 2.36
CA ARG A 163 -31.88 -16.48 2.70
C ARG A 163 -32.84 -16.37 1.52
N ASP A 164 -32.86 -15.22 0.84
CA ASP A 164 -33.75 -14.98 -0.30
C ASP A 164 -33.46 -15.97 -1.43
N ARG A 165 -32.17 -16.24 -1.69
CA ARG A 165 -31.76 -17.22 -2.69
C ARG A 165 -32.18 -18.65 -2.34
N ILE A 166 -32.17 -19.01 -1.06
CA ILE A 166 -32.68 -20.30 -0.59
C ILE A 166 -34.18 -20.40 -0.89
N VAL A 167 -34.95 -19.36 -0.58
CA VAL A 167 -36.40 -19.32 -0.86
C VAL A 167 -36.66 -19.43 -2.36
N ASP A 168 -35.88 -18.74 -3.20
CA ASP A 168 -36.00 -18.78 -4.66
C ASP A 168 -35.74 -20.17 -5.25
N VAL A 169 -34.70 -20.87 -4.77
CA VAL A 169 -34.32 -22.21 -5.27
C VAL A 169 -35.33 -23.28 -4.84
N ILE A 170 -35.84 -23.19 -3.62
CA ILE A 170 -36.88 -24.12 -3.12
C ILE A 170 -38.20 -23.89 -3.87
N GLY A 171 -38.48 -22.63 -4.22
CA GLY A 171 -39.72 -22.22 -4.85
C GLY A 171 -40.90 -22.13 -3.86
N LYS A 172 -42.06 -21.73 -4.39
CA LYS A 172 -43.25 -21.41 -3.57
C LYS A 172 -44.23 -22.59 -3.35
N ASP A 173 -44.07 -23.70 -4.07
CA ASP A 173 -45.08 -24.78 -4.08
C ASP A 173 -44.46 -26.14 -3.72
N LEU A 174 -44.53 -26.50 -2.43
CA LEU A 174 -44.00 -27.74 -1.87
C LEU A 174 -45.10 -28.79 -1.72
N ASN A 175 -45.70 -29.21 -2.84
CA ASN A 175 -46.84 -30.15 -2.85
C ASN A 175 -48.04 -29.67 -2.00
N GLY A 176 -48.29 -28.35 -1.98
CA GLY A 176 -49.32 -27.70 -1.17
C GLY A 176 -48.85 -27.20 0.20
N TYR A 177 -47.61 -27.48 0.62
CA TYR A 177 -46.96 -26.68 1.66
C TYR A 177 -46.41 -25.38 1.06
N ALA A 178 -46.50 -24.30 1.82
CA ALA A 178 -45.87 -23.02 1.57
C ALA A 178 -44.73 -22.81 2.57
N LEU A 179 -43.61 -22.29 2.09
CA LEU A 179 -42.51 -21.84 2.91
C LEU A 179 -42.83 -20.41 3.39
N GLU A 180 -42.95 -20.23 4.70
CA GLU A 180 -43.29 -18.94 5.33
C GLU A 180 -42.03 -18.10 5.58
N ASP A 181 -40.97 -18.70 6.13
CA ASP A 181 -39.68 -18.04 6.34
C ASP A 181 -38.54 -19.08 6.44
N VAL A 182 -37.30 -18.60 6.34
CA VAL A 182 -36.06 -19.37 6.54
C VAL A 182 -35.16 -18.61 7.49
N ALA A 183 -34.77 -19.24 8.60
CA ALA A 183 -33.84 -18.66 9.56
C ALA A 183 -32.53 -19.45 9.61
N ILE A 184 -31.40 -18.74 9.63
CA ILE A 184 -30.08 -19.33 9.83
C ILE A 184 -29.78 -19.21 11.32
N ASP A 185 -29.79 -20.34 12.02
CA ASP A 185 -29.57 -20.39 13.48
C ASP A 185 -28.07 -20.34 13.80
N TYR A 186 -27.28 -21.12 13.06
CA TYR A 186 -25.84 -21.24 13.25
C TYR A 186 -25.11 -21.16 11.91
N LEU A 187 -24.01 -20.41 11.87
CA LEU A 187 -23.10 -20.31 10.73
C LEU A 187 -21.69 -20.04 11.24
N GLU A 188 -20.78 -20.99 11.02
CA GLU A 188 -19.35 -20.84 11.30
C GLU A 188 -18.51 -21.50 10.20
N GLN A 189 -17.22 -21.19 10.16
CA GLN A 189 -16.29 -21.93 9.31
C GLN A 189 -16.06 -23.33 9.90
N THR A 190 -16.11 -24.37 9.06
CA THR A 190 -15.76 -25.72 9.50
C THR A 190 -14.30 -25.74 9.98
N PRO A 191 -14.00 -26.26 11.18
CA PRO A 191 -12.63 -26.27 11.69
C PRO A 191 -11.72 -27.15 10.83
N LYS A 192 -10.45 -26.75 10.70
CA LYS A 192 -9.45 -27.43 9.85
C LYS A 192 -9.30 -28.93 10.15
N ASN A 193 -9.53 -29.33 11.41
CA ASN A 193 -9.44 -30.73 11.85
C ASN A 193 -10.55 -31.63 11.28
N SER A 194 -11.67 -31.04 10.85
CA SER A 194 -12.83 -31.75 10.30
C SER A 194 -12.81 -31.85 8.78
N LEU A 195 -11.85 -31.20 8.13
CA LEU A 195 -11.63 -31.23 6.67
C LEU A 195 -10.79 -32.47 6.29
N ASP A 196 -11.10 -33.10 5.16
CA ASP A 196 -10.35 -34.27 4.67
C ASP A 196 -9.25 -33.86 3.68
N PRO A 197 -7.95 -34.03 4.00
CA PRO A 197 -6.86 -33.70 3.08
C PRO A 197 -6.86 -34.50 1.77
N ASN A 198 -7.55 -35.66 1.73
CA ASN A 198 -7.63 -36.50 0.54
C ASN A 198 -8.75 -36.07 -0.42
N ASN A 199 -9.66 -35.19 0.01
CA ASN A 199 -10.70 -34.65 -0.85
C ASN A 199 -10.18 -33.41 -1.59
N ILE A 200 -10.40 -33.32 -2.90
CA ILE A 200 -9.89 -32.22 -3.74
C ILE A 200 -10.37 -30.85 -3.25
N PHE A 201 -11.66 -30.73 -2.91
CA PHE A 201 -12.23 -29.45 -2.47
C PHE A 201 -11.71 -29.03 -1.10
N ASP A 202 -11.66 -29.98 -0.16
CA ASP A 202 -11.16 -29.70 1.20
C ASP A 202 -9.64 -29.43 1.17
N ALA A 203 -8.86 -30.08 0.30
CA ALA A 203 -7.43 -29.81 0.12
C ALA A 203 -7.18 -28.38 -0.43
N GLU A 204 -7.96 -27.94 -1.41
CA GLU A 204 -7.93 -26.56 -1.88
C GLU A 204 -8.35 -25.57 -0.79
N GLY A 205 -9.38 -25.90 -0.01
CA GLY A 205 -9.82 -25.11 1.13
C GLY A 205 -8.74 -24.99 2.20
N ILE A 206 -8.09 -26.10 2.58
CA ILE A 206 -6.96 -26.12 3.53
C ILE A 206 -5.80 -25.26 3.02
N ARG A 207 -5.46 -25.37 1.73
CA ARG A 207 -4.42 -24.53 1.11
C ARG A 207 -4.77 -23.05 1.24
N LYS A 208 -5.99 -22.68 0.87
CA LYS A 208 -6.46 -21.29 0.91
C LYS A 208 -6.53 -20.72 2.33
N ILE A 209 -7.03 -21.49 3.30
CA ILE A 209 -7.02 -21.11 4.73
C ILE A 209 -5.58 -20.86 5.18
N THR A 210 -4.68 -21.80 4.87
CA THR A 210 -3.27 -21.72 5.31
C THR A 210 -2.56 -20.51 4.67
N GLU A 211 -2.84 -20.21 3.39
CA GLU A 211 -2.32 -19.04 2.69
C GLU A 211 -2.79 -17.73 3.33
N ILE A 212 -4.11 -17.57 3.52
CA ILE A 212 -4.69 -16.35 4.11
C ILE A 212 -4.20 -16.16 5.55
N THR A 213 -4.19 -17.24 6.36
CA THR A 213 -3.69 -17.19 7.73
C THR A 213 -2.19 -16.85 7.76
N ALA A 214 -1.38 -17.37 6.84
CA ALA A 214 0.04 -17.06 6.75
C ALA A 214 0.27 -15.56 6.42
N ILE A 215 -0.47 -15.02 5.46
CA ILE A 215 -0.41 -13.59 5.11
C ILE A 215 -0.75 -12.74 6.33
N HIS A 216 -1.88 -13.03 6.99
CA HIS A 216 -2.29 -12.27 8.18
C HIS A 216 -1.32 -12.43 9.35
N ASN A 217 -0.72 -13.61 9.54
CA ASN A 217 0.29 -13.81 10.58
C ASN A 217 1.57 -13.01 10.30
N ILE A 218 2.01 -12.95 9.03
CA ILE A 218 3.17 -12.14 8.62
C ILE A 218 2.86 -10.66 8.84
N GLU A 219 1.71 -10.17 8.39
CA GLU A 219 1.28 -8.79 8.60
C GLU A 219 1.16 -8.44 10.09
N THR A 220 0.60 -9.34 10.89
CA THR A 220 0.48 -9.18 12.34
C THR A 220 1.87 -9.09 12.98
N ASN A 221 2.78 -10.01 12.61
CA ASN A 221 4.15 -10.00 13.12
C ASN A 221 4.92 -8.73 12.71
N GLN A 222 4.78 -8.28 11.46
CA GLN A 222 5.38 -7.04 10.99
C GLN A 222 4.89 -5.85 11.80
N LYS A 223 3.57 -5.73 12.01
CA LYS A 223 2.98 -4.65 12.83
C LYS A 223 3.46 -4.71 14.28
N GLU A 224 3.56 -5.90 14.86
CA GLU A 224 4.11 -6.09 16.22
C GLU A 224 5.58 -5.65 16.31
N ARG A 225 6.42 -6.03 15.34
CA ARG A 225 7.85 -5.64 15.29
C ARG A 225 8.04 -4.14 15.04
N ASP A 226 7.24 -3.56 14.16
CA ASP A 226 7.26 -2.11 13.91
C ASP A 226 6.83 -1.34 15.15
N GLN A 227 5.80 -1.83 15.87
CA GLN A 227 5.37 -1.28 17.15
C GLN A 227 6.49 -1.39 18.20
N GLU A 228 7.14 -2.54 18.35
CA GLU A 228 8.28 -2.73 19.26
C GLU A 228 9.42 -1.76 18.94
N LEU A 229 9.79 -1.63 17.66
CA LEU A 229 10.85 -0.73 17.20
C LEU A 229 10.49 0.74 17.43
N ALA A 230 9.24 1.13 17.19
CA ALA A 230 8.76 2.48 17.48
C ALA A 230 8.80 2.80 18.97
N ILE A 231 8.37 1.87 19.83
CA ILE A 231 8.46 2.01 21.30
C ILE A 231 9.92 2.10 21.72
N GLN A 232 10.80 1.24 21.18
CA GLN A 232 12.22 1.23 21.54
C GLN A 232 12.91 2.52 21.11
N LYS A 233 12.67 3.01 19.89
CA LYS A 233 13.13 4.33 19.44
C LYS A 233 12.66 5.43 20.38
N LYS A 234 11.38 5.41 20.76
CA LYS A 234 10.84 6.43 21.67
C LYS A 234 11.45 6.35 23.06
N ASN A 235 11.72 5.15 23.56
CA ASN A 235 12.41 4.94 24.82
C ASN A 235 13.87 5.43 24.77
N VAL A 236 14.58 5.20 23.67
CA VAL A 236 15.95 5.72 23.48
C VAL A 236 15.94 7.24 23.44
N GLU A 237 15.08 7.86 22.62
CA GLU A 237 14.92 9.32 22.58
C GLU A 237 14.60 9.89 23.96
N THR A 238 13.64 9.29 24.67
CA THR A 238 13.24 9.72 26.01
C THR A 238 14.39 9.57 26.99
N ARG A 239 15.19 8.49 26.88
CA ARG A 239 16.35 8.26 27.73
C ARG A 239 17.47 9.26 27.47
N GLU A 240 17.80 9.52 26.22
CA GLU A 240 18.77 10.55 25.83
C GLU A 240 18.36 11.94 26.33
N ALA A 241 17.09 12.31 26.13
CA ALA A 241 16.54 13.56 26.65
C ALA A 241 16.60 13.62 28.19
N SER A 242 16.28 12.53 28.89
CA SER A 242 16.35 12.47 30.35
C SER A 242 17.79 12.64 30.86
N LEU A 243 18.77 11.99 30.22
CA LEU A 243 20.18 12.09 30.58
C LEU A 243 20.75 13.50 30.30
N ALA A 244 20.29 14.15 29.23
CA ALA A 244 20.65 15.54 28.94
C ALA A 244 20.13 16.50 30.01
N LEU A 245 18.87 16.32 30.44
CA LEU A 245 18.28 17.10 31.53
C LEU A 245 18.98 16.83 32.88
N GLU A 246 19.30 15.57 33.18
CA GLU A 246 20.02 15.18 34.40
C GLU A 246 21.42 15.79 34.44
N ARG A 247 22.14 15.78 33.31
CA ARG A 247 23.42 16.48 33.18
C ARG A 247 23.26 17.99 33.39
N GLN A 248 22.22 18.60 32.80
CA GLN A 248 21.96 20.03 32.97
C GLN A 248 21.63 20.38 34.43
N GLN A 249 20.87 19.53 35.12
CA GLN A 249 20.58 19.67 36.55
C GLN A 249 21.84 19.54 37.39
N ALA A 250 22.67 18.52 37.14
CA ALA A 250 23.94 18.33 37.85
C ALA A 250 24.91 19.52 37.63
N ASP A 251 25.01 20.04 36.40
CA ASP A 251 25.82 21.21 36.08
C ASP A 251 25.29 22.48 36.79
N ALA A 252 23.97 22.64 36.90
CA ALA A 252 23.35 23.75 37.62
C ALA A 252 23.54 23.66 39.13
N GLU A 253 23.35 22.47 39.73
CA GLU A 253 23.59 22.21 41.16
C GLU A 253 25.06 22.40 41.51
N ALA A 254 26.00 21.93 40.68
CA ALA A 254 27.43 22.13 40.88
C ALA A 254 27.82 23.62 40.83
N ARG A 255 27.21 24.41 39.92
CA ARG A 255 27.40 25.87 39.87
C ARG A 255 26.87 26.56 41.12
N GLN A 256 25.64 26.22 41.52
CA GLN A 256 25.02 26.79 42.72
C GLN A 256 25.85 26.47 43.97
N THR A 257 26.34 25.23 44.09
CA THR A 257 27.18 24.82 45.23
C THR A 257 28.49 25.61 45.25
N ARG A 258 29.16 25.79 44.11
CA ARG A 258 30.36 26.64 44.02
C ARG A 258 30.09 28.10 44.39
N GLU A 259 28.98 28.67 43.94
CA GLU A 259 28.62 30.05 44.28
C GLU A 259 28.36 30.20 45.78
N ILE A 260 27.62 29.26 46.39
CA ILE A 260 27.37 29.26 47.83
C ILE A 260 28.68 29.11 48.61
N GLU A 261 29.56 28.19 48.21
CA GLU A 261 30.86 28.01 48.86
C GLU A 261 31.76 29.22 48.69
N SER A 262 31.78 29.88 47.52
CA SER A 262 32.59 31.08 47.32
C SER A 262 32.07 32.26 48.13
N ILE A 263 30.74 32.43 48.23
CA ILE A 263 30.11 33.47 49.07
C ILE A 263 30.42 33.19 50.54
N ARG A 264 30.24 31.94 51.00
CA ARG A 264 30.58 31.56 52.39
C ARG A 264 32.06 31.79 52.69
N ALA A 265 32.97 31.43 51.79
CA ALA A 265 34.40 31.65 51.97
C ALA A 265 34.75 33.15 52.03
N ARG A 266 34.06 33.99 51.26
CA ARG A 266 34.24 35.45 51.29
C ARG A 266 33.73 36.07 52.59
N GLU A 267 32.53 35.69 53.02
CA GLU A 267 31.92 36.17 54.26
C GLU A 267 32.72 35.73 55.50
N THR A 268 33.23 34.49 55.53
CA THR A 268 34.08 34.02 56.63
C THR A 268 35.43 34.73 56.65
N ALA A 269 36.03 35.01 55.48
CA ALA A 269 37.26 35.79 55.38
C ALA A 269 37.08 37.23 55.87
N GLU A 270 35.99 37.91 55.47
CA GLU A 270 35.66 39.25 55.97
C GLU A 270 35.38 39.25 57.48
N THR A 271 34.62 38.27 57.98
CA THR A 271 34.35 38.14 59.42
C THR A 271 35.64 37.95 60.21
N LEU A 272 36.56 37.10 59.74
CA LEU A 272 37.87 36.89 60.36
C LEU A 272 38.72 38.16 60.31
N ARG A 273 38.73 38.88 59.18
CA ARG A 273 39.45 40.15 59.02
C ARG A 273 38.98 41.18 60.04
N VAL A 274 37.67 41.39 60.16
CA VAL A 274 37.08 42.31 61.13
C VAL A 274 37.38 41.88 62.56
N LYS A 275 37.31 40.59 62.87
CA LYS A 275 37.62 40.06 64.21
C LYS A 275 39.09 40.29 64.60
N GLU A 276 40.03 40.08 63.69
CA GLU A 276 41.45 40.34 63.93
C GLU A 276 41.76 41.85 63.99
N GLU A 277 41.07 42.69 63.19
CA GLU A 277 41.18 44.15 63.29
C GLU A 277 40.70 44.67 64.68
N GLU A 278 39.55 44.19 65.17
CA GLU A 278 39.06 44.56 66.51
C GLU A 278 39.96 44.02 67.62
N ARG A 279 40.52 42.82 67.45
CA ARG A 279 41.50 42.26 68.39
C ARG A 279 42.78 43.08 68.44
N LEU A 280 43.29 43.51 67.28
CA LEU A 280 44.48 44.36 67.20
C LEU A 280 44.25 45.71 67.89
N LYS A 281 43.08 46.33 67.73
CA LYS A 281 42.71 47.54 68.47
C LYS A 281 42.66 47.31 69.99
N ALA A 282 42.06 46.20 70.43
CA ALA A 282 41.97 45.86 71.86
C ALA A 282 43.35 45.60 72.48
N GLU A 283 44.23 44.85 71.80
CA GLU A 283 45.60 44.61 72.26
C GLU A 283 46.45 45.89 72.24
N GLN A 284 46.29 46.73 71.23
CA GLN A 284 47.02 48.00 71.16
C GLN A 284 46.59 48.95 72.29
N ALA A 285 45.31 49.03 72.60
CA ALA A 285 44.81 49.78 73.76
C ALA A 285 45.36 49.22 75.08
N ARG A 286 45.39 47.89 75.23
CA ARG A 286 45.96 47.22 76.40
C ARG A 286 47.45 47.51 76.57
N ILE A 287 48.24 47.38 75.51
CA ILE A 287 49.68 47.65 75.53
C ILE A 287 49.95 49.11 75.89
N GLN A 288 49.21 50.06 75.31
CA GLN A 288 49.35 51.48 75.66
C GLN A 288 49.05 51.74 77.13
N THR A 289 47.95 51.18 77.66
CA THR A 289 47.63 51.31 79.10
C THR A 289 48.70 50.67 79.99
N GLN A 290 49.26 49.52 79.58
CA GLN A 290 50.30 48.84 80.34
C GLN A 290 51.62 49.63 80.35
N GLN A 291 52.02 50.16 79.20
CA GLN A 291 53.20 51.02 79.07
C GLN A 291 53.09 52.28 79.96
N GLU A 292 51.91 52.93 80.00
CA GLU A 292 51.70 54.08 80.88
C GLU A 292 51.81 53.72 82.38
N ILE A 293 51.30 52.55 82.78
CA ILE A 293 51.42 52.06 84.16
C ILE A 293 52.88 51.79 84.50
N GLU A 294 53.60 51.07 83.63
CA GLU A 294 55.02 50.73 83.83
C GLU A 294 55.91 51.98 83.90
N ILE A 295 55.70 52.97 83.03
CA ILE A 295 56.43 54.25 83.09
C ILE A 295 56.16 54.98 84.41
N ARG A 296 54.92 54.96 84.92
CA ARG A 296 54.59 55.56 86.22
C ARG A 296 55.21 54.81 87.39
N GLU A 297 55.27 53.48 87.34
CA GLU A 297 55.98 52.69 88.35
C GLU A 297 57.49 52.92 88.33
N GLU A 298 58.11 52.94 87.15
CA GLU A 298 59.54 53.18 87.01
C GLU A 298 59.92 54.58 87.52
N ASN A 299 59.14 55.60 87.18
CA ASN A 299 59.33 56.96 87.71
C ASN A 299 59.23 56.99 89.24
N ARG A 300 58.27 56.28 89.84
CA ARG A 300 58.14 56.15 91.30
C ARG A 300 59.35 55.47 91.93
N LEU A 301 59.84 54.38 91.32
CA LEU A 301 61.03 53.67 91.81
C LEU A 301 62.28 54.55 91.73
N ARG A 302 62.42 55.31 90.64
CA ARG A 302 63.54 56.24 90.44
C ARG A 302 63.55 57.37 91.46
N GLU A 303 62.39 57.89 91.85
CA GLU A 303 62.29 58.88 92.94
C GLU A 303 62.74 58.30 94.29
N VAL A 304 62.37 57.04 94.59
CA VAL A 304 62.78 56.35 95.82
C VAL A 304 64.30 56.08 95.83
N GLU A 305 64.86 55.65 94.69
CA GLU A 305 66.29 55.36 94.56
C GLU A 305 67.15 56.63 94.68
N VAL A 306 66.73 57.74 94.07
CA VAL A 306 67.40 59.04 94.21
C VAL A 306 67.38 59.53 95.67
N ALA A 307 66.27 59.31 96.40
CA ALA A 307 66.20 59.62 97.82
C ALA A 307 67.14 58.76 98.68
N GLN A 308 67.29 57.47 98.35
CA GLN A 308 68.23 56.57 99.02
C GLN A 308 69.69 56.90 98.72
N GLN A 309 70.03 57.18 97.46
CA GLN A 309 71.40 57.55 97.07
C GLN A 309 71.83 58.90 97.65
N ASN A 310 70.95 59.88 97.76
CA ASN A 310 71.27 61.15 98.41
C ASN A 310 71.56 60.96 99.91
N ARG A 311 70.88 60.01 100.57
CA ARG A 311 71.12 59.67 101.97
C ARG A 311 72.45 58.94 102.17
N SER A 312 72.82 58.02 101.27
CA SER A 312 74.09 57.28 101.35
C SER A 312 75.31 58.13 100.98
N ARG A 313 75.18 59.05 100.01
CA ARG A 313 76.25 60.01 99.66
C ARG A 313 76.57 60.97 100.82
N ALA A 314 75.58 61.38 101.60
CA ALA A 314 75.81 62.22 102.79
C ALA A 314 76.66 61.49 103.86
N VAL A 315 76.44 60.19 104.06
CA VAL A 315 77.18 59.39 105.05
C VAL A 315 78.60 59.05 104.57
N ALA A 316 78.79 58.82 103.27
CA ALA A 316 80.11 58.51 102.70
C ALA A 316 81.08 59.71 102.73
N ILE A 317 80.59 60.95 102.56
CA ILE A 317 81.42 62.16 102.53
C ILE A 317 82.03 62.48 103.90
N GLU A 318 81.37 62.15 105.01
CA GLU A 318 81.94 62.32 106.35
C GLU A 318 83.02 61.27 106.66
N MET A 319 82.85 60.04 106.17
CA MET A 319 83.80 58.95 106.38
C MET A 319 85.08 59.09 105.53
N GLU A 320 84.99 59.63 104.31
CA GLU A 320 86.16 59.79 103.42
C GLU A 320 87.11 60.93 103.84
N LYS A 321 86.63 61.94 104.58
CA LYS A 321 87.49 63.02 105.12
C LYS A 321 88.47 62.52 106.19
N VAL A 322 88.16 61.45 106.90
CA VAL A 322 88.98 60.90 107.99
C VAL A 322 90.08 59.98 107.45
N ILE A 323 89.80 59.22 106.39
CA ILE A 323 90.73 58.25 105.79
C ILE A 323 91.78 58.96 104.90
N ARG A 324 91.38 60.00 104.16
CA ARG A 324 92.27 60.74 103.25
C ARG A 324 93.42 61.49 103.95
N ALA A 325 93.35 61.71 105.26
CA ALA A 325 94.42 62.32 106.06
C ALA A 325 95.52 61.31 106.47
N GLN A 326 95.22 60.01 106.52
CA GLN A 326 96.13 58.97 107.01
C GLN A 326 96.95 58.30 105.88
N GLU A 327 96.47 58.34 104.63
CA GLU A 327 97.08 57.64 103.49
C GLU A 327 98.11 58.46 102.71
N LEU A 328 98.20 59.79 102.92
CA LEU A 328 99.15 60.67 102.21
C LEU A 328 100.60 60.58 102.72
N GLU A 329 100.84 59.97 103.88
CA GLU A 329 102.20 59.86 104.47
C GLU A 329 102.91 58.54 104.10
N ILE A 330 102.16 57.50 103.72
CA ILE A 330 102.68 56.15 103.43
C ILE A 330 102.99 55.96 101.91
N VAL A 331 102.28 56.68 101.04
CA VAL A 331 102.37 56.54 99.56
C VAL A 331 103.62 57.19 98.93
N SER A 332 104.37 58.03 99.66
CA SER A 332 105.60 58.67 99.15
C SER A 332 106.84 57.76 99.19
N ARG A 333 106.76 56.60 99.87
CA ARG A 333 107.90 55.70 100.12
C ARG A 333 107.88 54.41 99.29
N GLU A 334 106.75 54.02 98.71
CA GLU A 334 106.60 52.76 97.96
C GLU A 334 106.65 52.92 96.42
N ARG A 335 106.61 54.17 95.92
CA ARG A 335 106.51 54.45 94.47
C ARG A 335 107.83 54.33 93.70
N GLU A 336 108.91 53.91 94.35
CA GLU A 336 110.29 53.89 93.79
C GLU A 336 110.80 52.48 93.44
N VAL A 337 110.08 51.41 93.80
CA VAL A 337 110.54 50.03 93.55
C VAL A 337 109.71 49.35 92.47
N GLU A 338 110.02 49.61 91.21
CA GLU A 338 109.84 48.59 90.17
C GLU A 338 108.36 48.25 89.85
N LEU A 339 107.74 48.83 88.83
CA LEU A 339 108.31 48.91 87.48
C LEU A 339 109.04 47.62 87.04
N GLN A 340 108.60 46.42 87.46
CA GLN A 340 109.05 45.17 86.79
C GLN A 340 108.00 44.07 86.62
N ARG A 341 106.76 44.27 87.07
CA ARG A 341 105.64 43.37 86.72
C ARG A 341 104.63 44.06 85.81
N ILE A 342 105.19 44.60 84.73
CA ILE A 342 104.58 44.67 83.40
C ILE A 342 104.39 43.20 82.92
N GLU A 343 103.65 42.42 83.71
CA GLU A 343 103.22 41.06 83.44
C GLU A 343 101.72 41.14 83.22
N LYS A 344 101.31 40.73 82.00
CA LYS A 344 99.94 40.48 81.56
C LYS A 344 99.19 41.61 80.86
N GLU A 345 99.88 42.38 80.03
CA GLU A 345 99.22 43.29 79.06
C GLU A 345 99.70 43.05 77.61
N LYS A 346 99.59 41.80 77.14
CA LYS A 346 99.75 41.50 75.71
C LYS A 346 98.74 40.47 75.19
N ALA A 347 97.48 40.68 75.55
CA ALA A 347 96.32 40.01 74.96
C ALA A 347 95.84 40.78 73.72
N LEU A 348 96.71 40.91 72.71
CA LEU A 348 96.38 41.54 71.43
C LEU A 348 97.18 40.93 70.28
N GLU A 349 96.84 39.70 69.91
CA GLU A 349 97.16 39.09 68.59
C GLU A 349 96.02 38.14 68.16
N GLU A 350 94.79 38.65 68.19
CA GLU A 350 93.62 38.02 67.55
C GLU A 350 93.45 38.45 66.08
N GLU A 351 94.49 39.04 65.47
CA GLU A 351 94.50 39.42 64.04
C GLU A 351 95.33 38.50 63.13
N ARG A 352 95.90 37.39 63.64
CA ARG A 352 96.65 36.45 62.78
C ARG A 352 95.84 35.30 62.18
N LYS A 353 94.51 35.25 62.38
CA LYS A 353 93.66 34.18 61.83
C LYS A 353 92.78 34.55 60.63
N ASN A 354 92.87 35.77 60.10
CA ASN A 354 92.12 36.19 58.91
C ASN A 354 92.83 35.94 57.56
N ILE A 355 93.99 35.29 57.56
CA ILE A 355 94.74 34.97 56.33
C ILE A 355 94.84 33.45 56.20
N SER A 356 93.74 32.78 55.82
CA SER A 356 93.83 31.41 55.26
C SER A 356 92.59 30.92 54.51
N ASN A 357 91.45 31.61 54.54
CA ASN A 357 90.20 31.09 53.95
C ASN A 357 89.80 31.71 52.60
N VAL A 358 90.49 32.74 52.10
CA VAL A 358 90.06 33.48 50.89
C VAL A 358 90.51 32.83 49.56
N ILE A 359 91.35 31.78 49.58
CA ILE A 359 91.90 31.18 48.34
C ILE A 359 91.06 30.00 47.80
N ARG A 360 90.06 29.50 48.54
CA ARG A 360 89.20 28.39 48.06
C ARG A 360 87.85 28.80 47.45
N GLU A 361 87.39 30.02 47.68
CA GLU A 361 86.03 30.42 47.28
C GLU A 361 85.92 31.03 45.86
N ARG A 362 87.03 31.32 45.18
CA ARG A 362 86.97 31.93 43.83
C ARG A 362 86.99 30.97 42.64
N VAL A 363 87.36 29.71 42.84
CA VAL A 363 87.50 28.74 41.72
C VAL A 363 86.27 27.85 41.54
N ALA A 364 85.41 27.73 42.56
CA ALA A 364 84.20 26.90 42.49
C ALA A 364 82.99 27.63 41.87
N VAL A 365 82.98 28.96 41.89
CA VAL A 365 81.84 29.79 41.44
C VAL A 365 81.89 30.08 39.93
N GLU A 366 83.06 30.14 39.31
CA GLU A 366 83.15 30.39 37.85
C GLU A 366 82.82 29.14 36.99
N LYS A 367 83.10 27.94 37.50
CA LYS A 367 82.85 26.68 36.77
C LYS A 367 81.38 26.25 36.80
N THR A 368 80.64 26.65 37.84
CA THR A 368 79.20 26.31 38.02
C THR A 368 78.29 27.24 37.24
N VAL A 369 78.62 28.53 37.11
CA VAL A 369 77.81 29.49 36.35
C VAL A 369 77.89 29.23 34.83
N ALA A 370 79.05 28.83 34.31
CA ALA A 370 79.20 28.51 32.88
C ALA A 370 78.46 27.22 32.45
N GLN A 371 78.44 26.20 33.32
CA GLN A 371 77.73 24.94 33.02
C GLN A 371 76.21 25.12 33.05
N GLU A 372 75.67 25.93 33.96
CA GLU A 372 74.24 26.23 34.01
C GLU A 372 73.79 27.20 32.90
N GLU A 373 74.63 28.15 32.49
CA GLU A 373 74.33 29.01 31.33
C GLU A 373 74.28 28.25 30.00
N GLU A 374 75.16 27.25 29.79
CA GLU A 374 75.09 26.38 28.61
C GLU A 374 73.84 25.48 28.63
N ARG A 375 73.51 24.90 29.79
CA ARG A 375 72.33 24.03 29.94
C ARG A 375 71.02 24.80 29.73
N ILE A 376 70.94 26.04 30.21
CA ILE A 376 69.78 26.91 29.98
C ILE A 376 69.66 27.31 28.51
N LYS A 377 70.78 27.57 27.81
CA LYS A 377 70.79 27.83 26.36
C LYS A 377 70.36 26.61 25.56
N GLU A 378 70.84 25.42 25.93
CA GLU A 378 70.48 24.16 25.28
C GLU A 378 68.99 23.85 25.43
N VAL A 379 68.45 23.93 26.65
CA VAL A 379 67.01 23.71 26.92
C VAL A 379 66.15 24.76 26.20
N ARG A 380 66.61 26.01 26.10
CA ARG A 380 65.88 27.06 25.36
C ARG A 380 65.88 26.80 23.86
N MET A 381 67.01 26.38 23.26
CA MET A 381 67.07 26.03 21.83
C MET A 381 66.24 24.79 21.49
N ILE A 382 66.27 23.75 22.33
CA ILE A 382 65.44 22.54 22.15
C ILE A 382 63.95 22.89 22.29
N SER A 383 63.58 23.67 23.31
CA SER A 383 62.19 24.08 23.52
C SER A 383 61.67 24.98 22.39
N GLU A 384 62.48 25.89 21.85
CA GLU A 384 62.11 26.72 20.69
C GLU A 384 61.98 25.90 19.41
N ALA A 385 62.83 24.89 19.20
CA ALA A 385 62.74 23.97 18.08
C ALA A 385 61.48 23.08 18.16
N ASP A 386 61.18 22.53 19.34
CA ASP A 386 59.98 21.73 19.57
C ASP A 386 58.71 22.57 19.41
N ARG A 387 58.70 23.79 19.93
CA ARG A 387 57.56 24.71 19.77
C ARG A 387 57.34 25.07 18.30
N LYS A 388 58.40 25.34 17.52
CA LYS A 388 58.29 25.58 16.07
C LYS A 388 57.79 24.35 15.31
N LYS A 389 58.27 23.15 15.66
CA LYS A 389 57.78 21.89 15.06
C LYS A 389 56.30 21.68 15.36
N GLN A 390 55.87 21.94 16.59
CA GLN A 390 54.49 21.79 17.02
C GLN A 390 53.57 22.82 16.36
N ILE A 391 54.01 24.08 16.24
CA ILE A 391 53.30 25.11 15.46
C ILE A 391 53.16 24.69 13.99
N THR A 392 54.20 24.11 13.38
CA THR A 392 54.17 23.66 11.99
C THR A 392 53.20 22.49 11.78
N ILE A 393 53.14 21.54 12.73
CA ILE A 393 52.19 20.42 12.68
C ILE A 393 50.76 20.92 12.88
N ILE A 394 50.53 21.83 13.84
CA ILE A 394 49.21 22.41 14.11
C ILE A 394 48.73 23.24 12.91
N ASP A 395 49.59 24.03 12.28
CA ASP A 395 49.25 24.79 11.08
C ASP A 395 48.96 23.88 9.87
N ALA A 396 49.71 22.78 9.72
CA ALA A 396 49.44 21.77 8.71
C ALA A 396 48.11 21.03 8.95
N GLN A 397 47.80 20.69 10.21
CA GLN A 397 46.52 20.07 10.59
C GLN A 397 45.35 21.05 10.39
N ALA A 398 45.49 22.30 10.82
CA ALA A 398 44.48 23.33 10.64
C ALA A 398 44.17 23.59 9.16
N LYS A 399 45.19 23.62 8.29
CA LYS A 399 45.01 23.74 6.84
C LYS A 399 44.33 22.50 6.24
N ALA A 400 44.69 21.30 6.68
CA ALA A 400 44.07 20.07 6.21
C ALA A 400 42.59 19.96 6.65
N GLU A 401 42.27 20.34 7.89
CA GLU A 401 40.90 20.39 8.40
C GLU A 401 40.08 21.48 7.69
N GLN A 402 40.66 22.66 7.46
CA GLN A 402 39.99 23.73 6.73
C GLN A 402 39.67 23.31 5.28
N GLU A 403 40.60 22.63 4.61
CA GLU A 403 40.40 22.15 3.25
C GLU A 403 39.38 21.00 3.19
N LEU A 404 39.40 20.07 4.17
CA LEU A 404 38.40 19.02 4.30
C LEU A 404 37.00 19.60 4.53
N VAL A 405 36.86 20.56 5.45
CA VAL A 405 35.58 21.23 5.74
C VAL A 405 35.10 22.00 4.51
N ARG A 406 36.00 22.67 3.78
CA ARG A 406 35.67 23.35 2.52
C ARG A 406 35.16 22.37 1.46
N GLN A 407 35.82 21.24 1.29
CA GLN A 407 35.42 20.20 0.32
C GLN A 407 34.10 19.53 0.70
N VAL A 408 33.88 19.19 1.98
CA VAL A 408 32.62 18.61 2.45
C VAL A 408 31.48 19.60 2.30
N LYS A 409 31.67 20.87 2.68
CA LYS A 409 30.64 21.90 2.52
C LYS A 409 30.33 22.22 1.07
N GLN A 410 31.34 22.17 0.19
CA GLN A 410 31.14 22.35 -1.24
C GLN A 410 30.39 21.15 -1.85
N ALA A 411 30.72 19.92 -1.46
CA ALA A 411 29.99 18.72 -1.87
C ALA A 411 28.53 18.71 -1.36
N GLU A 412 28.27 19.12 -0.11
CA GLU A 412 26.91 19.27 0.43
C GLU A 412 26.11 20.35 -0.31
N ALA A 413 26.76 21.47 -0.68
CA ALA A 413 26.12 22.53 -1.46
C ALA A 413 25.79 22.06 -2.88
N ASP A 414 26.69 21.30 -3.51
CA ASP A 414 26.50 20.74 -4.85
C ASP A 414 25.41 19.65 -4.85
N GLU A 415 25.36 18.79 -3.83
CA GLU A 415 24.29 17.78 -3.68
C GLU A 415 22.92 18.44 -3.51
N ASN A 416 22.82 19.47 -2.66
CA ASN A 416 21.58 20.20 -2.47
C ASN A 416 21.16 20.95 -3.74
N SER A 417 22.10 21.59 -4.44
CA SER A 417 21.86 22.22 -5.74
C SER A 417 21.33 21.22 -6.78
N ALA A 418 21.91 20.02 -6.84
CA ALA A 418 21.46 18.95 -7.72
C ALA A 418 20.04 18.46 -7.36
N LYS A 419 19.73 18.31 -6.06
CA LYS A 419 18.39 17.94 -5.59
C LYS A 419 17.34 19.00 -5.95
N PHE A 420 17.64 20.27 -5.73
CA PHE A 420 16.72 21.35 -6.09
C PHE A 420 16.50 21.45 -7.61
N LYS A 421 17.55 21.28 -8.42
CA LYS A 421 17.41 21.22 -9.88
C LYS A 421 16.59 20.01 -10.35
N ALA A 422 16.78 18.85 -9.74
CA ALA A 422 15.98 17.66 -10.05
C ALA A 422 14.49 17.88 -9.71
N LEU A 423 14.21 18.53 -8.58
CA LEU A 423 12.86 18.90 -8.17
C LEU A 423 12.24 19.95 -9.12
N GLU A 424 13.04 20.94 -9.55
CA GLU A 424 12.61 21.96 -10.50
C GLU A 424 12.20 21.33 -11.85
N ILE A 425 13.01 20.41 -12.37
CA ILE A 425 12.74 19.68 -13.61
C ILE A 425 11.50 18.80 -13.48
N SER A 426 11.33 18.06 -12.36
CA SER A 426 10.14 17.23 -12.17
C SER A 426 8.88 18.08 -12.05
N THR A 427 8.97 19.23 -11.38
CA THR A 427 7.85 20.16 -11.24
C THR A 427 7.49 20.81 -12.58
N MET A 428 8.48 21.22 -13.39
CA MET A 428 8.24 21.72 -14.74
C MET A 428 7.65 20.64 -15.66
N ALA A 429 8.19 19.42 -15.64
CA ALA A 429 7.67 18.32 -16.45
C ALA A 429 6.23 17.96 -16.06
N GLN A 430 5.89 18.00 -14.77
CA GLN A 430 4.52 17.82 -14.29
C GLN A 430 3.60 18.95 -14.76
N ALA A 431 4.05 20.20 -14.67
CA ALA A 431 3.29 21.36 -15.16
C ALA A 431 3.06 21.31 -16.68
N GLU A 432 4.06 20.87 -17.46
CA GLU A 432 3.94 20.67 -18.91
C GLU A 432 2.97 19.54 -19.26
N LEU A 433 3.01 18.42 -18.52
CA LEU A 433 2.08 17.31 -18.68
C LEU A 433 0.64 17.77 -18.42
N GLU A 434 0.42 18.52 -17.33
CA GLU A 434 -0.90 19.08 -17.00
C GLU A 434 -1.37 20.12 -18.02
N ALA A 435 -0.48 20.97 -18.53
CA ALA A 435 -0.79 21.92 -19.59
C ALA A 435 -1.18 21.20 -20.90
N ALA A 436 -0.42 20.17 -21.29
CA ALA A 436 -0.70 19.34 -22.46
C ALA A 436 -2.03 18.58 -22.32
N ALA A 437 -2.32 18.06 -21.13
CA ALA A 437 -3.60 17.40 -20.83
C ALA A 437 -4.78 18.38 -20.99
N LYS A 438 -4.69 19.58 -20.41
CA LYS A 438 -5.71 20.62 -20.55
C LYS A 438 -5.89 21.09 -22.00
N GLN A 439 -4.81 21.23 -22.76
CA GLN A 439 -4.89 21.53 -24.20
C GLN A 439 -5.54 20.40 -25.00
N SER A 440 -5.27 19.14 -24.65
CA SER A 440 -5.89 17.98 -25.28
C SER A 440 -7.39 17.93 -25.00
N GLU A 441 -7.82 18.19 -23.77
CA GLU A 441 -9.24 18.31 -23.41
C GLU A 441 -9.92 19.48 -24.13
N ALA A 442 -9.26 20.64 -24.24
CA ALA A 442 -9.78 21.78 -24.98
C ALA A 442 -9.97 21.45 -26.47
N LYS A 443 -8.99 20.75 -27.09
CA LYS A 443 -9.10 20.28 -28.48
C LYS A 443 -10.20 19.25 -28.67
N LYS A 444 -10.38 18.30 -27.74
CA LYS A 444 -11.49 17.34 -27.77
C LYS A 444 -12.84 18.05 -27.74
N ARG A 445 -13.03 19.00 -26.80
CA ARG A 445 -14.27 19.80 -26.73
C ARG A 445 -14.52 20.64 -27.98
N MET A 446 -13.46 21.21 -28.58
CA MET A 446 -13.61 21.92 -29.86
C MET A 446 -13.98 20.97 -31.00
N ALA A 447 -13.40 19.77 -31.06
CA ALA A 447 -13.74 18.77 -32.06
C ALA A 447 -15.19 18.28 -31.90
N GLU A 448 -15.66 18.03 -30.68
CA GLU A 448 -17.06 17.71 -30.38
C GLU A 448 -18.00 18.85 -30.78
N GLY A 449 -17.59 20.10 -30.58
CA GLY A 449 -18.33 21.28 -31.04
C GLY A 449 -18.46 21.35 -32.56
N VAL A 450 -17.37 21.10 -33.29
CA VAL A 450 -17.38 21.04 -34.77
C VAL A 450 -18.21 19.87 -35.28
N GLU A 451 -18.10 18.69 -34.66
CA GLU A 451 -18.92 17.52 -35.00
C GLU A 451 -20.42 17.80 -34.79
N ALA A 452 -20.78 18.51 -33.71
CA ALA A 452 -22.16 18.92 -33.47
C ALA A 452 -22.67 19.93 -34.51
N GLU A 453 -21.83 20.87 -34.96
CA GLU A 453 -22.17 21.82 -36.03
C GLU A 453 -22.35 21.11 -37.38
N GLU A 454 -21.43 20.21 -37.75
CA GLU A 454 -21.52 19.42 -38.99
C GLU A 454 -22.72 18.46 -38.96
N ALA A 455 -23.01 17.82 -37.81
CA ALA A 455 -24.18 16.96 -37.65
C ALA A 455 -25.49 17.76 -37.77
N ALA A 456 -25.54 19.00 -37.28
CA ALA A 456 -26.69 19.87 -37.45
C ALA A 456 -26.90 20.27 -38.91
N LEU A 457 -25.83 20.58 -39.65
CA LEU A 457 -25.87 20.83 -41.09
C LEU A 457 -26.28 19.58 -41.87
N GLY A 458 -25.73 18.41 -41.54
CA GLY A 458 -26.07 17.13 -42.16
C GLY A 458 -27.52 16.72 -41.93
N LEU A 459 -28.07 16.94 -40.73
CA LEU A 459 -29.49 16.74 -40.43
C LEU A 459 -30.39 17.71 -41.17
N ALA A 460 -29.95 18.96 -41.34
CA ALA A 460 -30.67 19.94 -42.16
C ALA A 460 -30.66 19.54 -43.65
N GLU A 461 -29.53 19.11 -44.20
CA GLU A 461 -29.44 18.59 -45.57
C GLU A 461 -30.25 17.31 -45.77
N ALA A 462 -30.27 16.40 -44.79
CA ALA A 462 -31.08 15.19 -44.83
C ALA A 462 -32.58 15.53 -44.84
N ARG A 463 -33.03 16.50 -44.03
CA ARG A 463 -34.42 17.00 -44.05
C ARG A 463 -34.77 17.69 -45.36
N ILE A 464 -33.87 18.50 -45.91
CA ILE A 464 -34.06 19.13 -47.22
C ILE A 464 -34.15 18.06 -48.31
N ARG A 465 -33.30 17.02 -48.26
CA ARG A 465 -33.33 15.90 -49.20
C ARG A 465 -34.59 15.05 -49.06
N GLN A 466 -35.09 14.81 -47.84
CA GLN A 466 -36.38 14.14 -47.62
C GLN A 466 -37.55 14.98 -48.14
N ALA A 467 -37.60 16.27 -47.82
CA ALA A 467 -38.64 17.16 -48.34
C ALA A 467 -38.59 17.26 -49.87
N LYS A 468 -37.39 17.25 -50.46
CA LYS A 468 -37.21 17.21 -51.91
C LYS A 468 -37.61 15.87 -52.51
N ALA A 469 -37.32 14.75 -51.85
CA ALA A 469 -37.76 13.42 -52.28
C ALA A 469 -39.29 13.28 -52.19
N GLU A 470 -39.95 13.81 -51.16
CA GLU A 470 -41.43 13.86 -51.08
C GLU A 470 -42.04 14.77 -52.14
N ALA A 471 -41.39 15.90 -52.45
CA ALA A 471 -41.81 16.77 -53.54
C ALA A 471 -41.65 16.06 -54.90
N GLU A 472 -40.52 15.38 -55.13
CA GLU A 472 -40.25 14.56 -56.32
C GLU A 472 -41.17 13.33 -56.40
N GLU A 473 -41.60 12.74 -55.29
CA GLU A 473 -42.59 11.66 -55.28
C GLU A 473 -43.98 12.17 -55.68
N LYS A 474 -44.38 13.34 -55.17
CA LYS A 474 -45.64 13.99 -55.56
C LYS A 474 -45.61 14.46 -57.01
N GLU A 475 -44.51 15.06 -57.45
CA GLU A 475 -44.29 15.39 -58.85
C GLU A 475 -44.21 14.13 -59.70
N GLY A 476 -43.61 13.05 -59.21
CA GLY A 476 -43.51 11.75 -59.87
C GLY A 476 -44.86 11.06 -60.03
N LEU A 477 -45.78 11.18 -59.06
CA LEU A 477 -47.17 10.71 -59.17
C LEU A 477 -47.97 11.54 -60.19
N VAL A 478 -47.78 12.86 -60.19
CA VAL A 478 -48.40 13.74 -61.19
C VAL A 478 -47.82 13.48 -62.58
N GLN A 479 -46.50 13.31 -62.70
CA GLN A 479 -45.82 12.95 -63.93
C GLN A 479 -46.19 11.53 -64.36
N ALA A 480 -46.37 10.55 -63.48
CA ALA A 480 -46.83 9.21 -63.84
C ALA A 480 -48.25 9.24 -64.41
N ASN A 481 -49.13 10.11 -63.90
CA ASN A 481 -50.46 10.33 -64.48
C ASN A 481 -50.37 11.04 -65.84
N ILE A 482 -49.53 12.07 -65.96
CA ILE A 482 -49.29 12.78 -67.24
C ILE A 482 -48.58 11.87 -68.26
N ILE A 483 -47.67 10.99 -67.83
CA ILE A 483 -46.92 10.02 -68.63
C ILE A 483 -47.83 8.84 -68.99
N ALA A 484 -48.78 8.42 -68.16
CA ALA A 484 -49.81 7.47 -68.57
C ALA A 484 -50.68 8.05 -69.70
N GLU A 485 -51.05 9.34 -69.62
CA GLU A 485 -51.74 10.04 -70.70
C GLU A 485 -50.83 10.29 -71.93
N LYS A 486 -49.57 10.64 -71.72
CA LYS A 486 -48.59 10.87 -72.79
C LYS A 486 -48.12 9.58 -73.46
N LEU A 487 -47.95 8.45 -72.78
CA LEU A 487 -47.58 7.17 -73.38
C LEU A 487 -48.73 6.60 -74.22
N LEU A 488 -49.99 6.90 -73.86
CA LEU A 488 -51.14 6.70 -74.74
C LEU A 488 -51.08 7.58 -76.00
N ALA A 489 -50.44 8.75 -75.93
CA ALA A 489 -50.24 9.67 -77.05
C ALA A 489 -48.91 9.47 -77.83
N GLU A 490 -47.85 8.96 -77.18
CA GLU A 490 -46.49 8.77 -77.70
C GLU A 490 -46.27 7.36 -78.23
N ALA A 491 -47.08 6.36 -77.85
CA ALA A 491 -47.20 5.12 -78.62
C ALA A 491 -47.66 5.38 -80.07
N ARG A 492 -48.21 6.57 -80.36
CA ARG A 492 -48.51 7.04 -81.72
C ARG A 492 -47.40 7.89 -82.36
N GLY A 493 -46.34 8.27 -81.63
CA GLY A 493 -45.30 9.20 -82.11
C GLY A 493 -43.86 8.67 -82.05
N THR A 494 -43.56 7.64 -81.25
CA THR A 494 -42.20 7.10 -81.07
C THR A 494 -41.75 6.11 -82.15
N GLN A 495 -42.53 5.92 -83.21
CA GLN A 495 -42.03 5.34 -84.45
C GLN A 495 -41.12 6.31 -85.23
N GLU A 496 -41.24 7.62 -85.03
CA GLU A 496 -40.63 8.60 -85.95
C GLU A 496 -39.36 9.30 -85.44
N LYS A 497 -38.99 9.19 -84.15
CA LYS A 497 -37.86 9.96 -83.58
C LYS A 497 -36.58 9.18 -83.28
N GLY A 498 -36.56 7.86 -83.45
CA GLY A 498 -35.38 7.01 -83.22
C GLY A 498 -34.18 7.22 -84.18
N LEU A 499 -34.23 8.21 -85.09
CA LEU A 499 -33.22 8.42 -86.13
C LEU A 499 -32.37 9.70 -85.98
N ALA A 500 -32.59 10.54 -84.96
CA ALA A 500 -32.00 11.89 -84.94
C ALA A 500 -30.89 12.14 -83.89
N GLU A 501 -30.80 11.37 -82.80
CA GLU A 501 -29.93 11.76 -81.67
C GLU A 501 -28.49 11.21 -81.73
N ALA A 502 -28.19 10.35 -82.70
CA ALA A 502 -26.83 9.85 -82.92
C ALA A 502 -25.82 10.91 -83.45
N ARG A 503 -26.23 12.17 -83.65
CA ARG A 503 -25.38 13.21 -84.29
C ARG A 503 -24.85 14.31 -83.37
N VAL A 504 -25.20 14.35 -82.08
CA VAL A 504 -24.78 15.45 -81.18
C VAL A 504 -23.49 15.15 -80.42
N LEU A 505 -23.04 13.88 -80.42
CA LEU A 505 -21.90 13.43 -79.63
C LEU A 505 -20.52 13.87 -80.19
N GLU A 506 -20.43 14.29 -81.45
CA GLU A 506 -19.15 14.67 -82.10
C GLU A 506 -18.70 16.13 -81.85
N ALA A 507 -19.54 17.00 -81.29
CA ALA A 507 -19.25 18.44 -81.24
C ALA A 507 -18.47 18.94 -80.01
N GLN A 508 -18.31 18.14 -78.95
CA GLN A 508 -17.78 18.62 -77.66
C GLN A 508 -16.26 18.45 -77.48
N ALA A 509 -15.56 17.81 -78.43
CA ALA A 509 -14.14 17.49 -78.31
C ALA A 509 -13.15 18.64 -78.62
N HIS A 510 -13.61 19.77 -79.20
CA HIS A 510 -12.72 20.84 -79.70
C HIS A 510 -12.50 22.04 -78.76
N ALA A 511 -13.13 22.10 -77.58
CA ALA A 511 -13.04 23.28 -76.70
C ALA A 511 -11.90 23.21 -75.65
N ALA A 512 -11.35 22.02 -75.37
CA ALA A 512 -10.39 21.81 -74.28
C ALA A 512 -8.95 22.26 -74.59
N GLU A 513 -8.62 22.56 -75.85
CA GLU A 513 -7.24 22.84 -76.28
C GLU A 513 -6.78 24.29 -76.02
N LYS A 514 -7.71 25.22 -75.78
CA LYS A 514 -7.40 26.67 -75.67
C LYS A 514 -7.12 27.19 -74.25
N GLN A 515 -7.25 26.36 -73.21
CA GLN A 515 -7.10 26.81 -71.82
C GLN A 515 -5.69 26.58 -71.25
N GLY A 516 -4.90 25.67 -71.84
CA GLY A 516 -3.56 25.29 -71.34
C GLY A 516 -2.42 26.31 -71.54
N LEU A 517 -2.64 27.39 -72.29
CA LEU A 517 -1.59 28.39 -72.60
C LEU A 517 -1.62 29.63 -71.70
N ALA A 518 -2.59 29.75 -70.78
CA ALA A 518 -2.70 30.89 -69.85
C ALA A 518 -2.03 30.64 -68.48
N ASP A 519 -1.90 29.38 -68.05
CA ASP A 519 -1.45 29.04 -66.69
C ASP A 519 0.09 29.04 -66.51
N ALA A 520 0.84 28.93 -67.60
CA ALA A 520 2.31 28.87 -67.54
C ALA A 520 2.99 30.22 -67.22
N LYS A 521 2.35 31.36 -67.55
CA LYS A 521 2.93 32.70 -67.33
C LYS A 521 2.79 33.22 -65.90
N VAL A 522 1.80 32.72 -65.14
CA VAL A 522 1.53 33.17 -63.75
C VAL A 522 2.47 32.48 -62.74
N LEU A 523 3.06 31.35 -63.10
CA LEU A 523 3.95 30.57 -62.24
C LEU A 523 5.35 31.21 -62.10
N GLU A 524 5.83 31.89 -63.15
CA GLU A 524 7.19 32.44 -63.23
C GLU A 524 7.38 33.71 -62.37
N GLU A 525 6.36 34.58 -62.29
CA GLU A 525 6.40 35.81 -61.48
C GLU A 525 6.36 35.56 -59.96
N LYS A 526 5.73 34.46 -59.50
CA LYS A 526 5.64 34.12 -58.07
C LYS A 526 6.97 33.65 -57.49
N LEU A 527 7.79 32.95 -58.27
CA LEU A 527 9.06 32.38 -57.81
C LEU A 527 10.16 33.44 -57.66
N ALA A 528 10.10 34.53 -58.44
CA ALA A 528 11.06 35.64 -58.33
C ALA A 528 10.84 36.54 -57.09
N ALA A 529 9.63 36.53 -56.51
CA ALA A 529 9.28 37.33 -55.34
C ALA A 529 9.64 36.65 -54.01
N GLN A 530 9.65 35.31 -53.94
CA GLN A 530 10.04 34.56 -52.74
C GLN A 530 11.55 34.58 -52.48
N ALA A 531 12.38 34.53 -53.53
CA ALA A 531 13.84 34.47 -53.38
C ALA A 531 14.47 35.69 -52.68
N ARG A 532 13.84 36.87 -52.72
CA ARG A 532 14.35 38.09 -52.08
C ARG A 532 13.99 38.23 -50.60
N GLY A 533 13.00 37.48 -50.11
CA GLY A 533 12.59 37.48 -48.70
C GLY A 533 13.51 36.63 -47.82
N ASP A 534 14.07 35.56 -48.39
CA ASP A 534 14.85 34.56 -47.65
C ASP A 534 16.29 35.03 -47.37
N GLU A 535 16.90 35.84 -48.25
CA GLU A 535 18.27 36.37 -48.05
C GLU A 535 18.37 37.32 -46.85
N GLN A 536 17.31 38.06 -46.51
CA GLN A 536 17.32 38.98 -45.37
C GLN A 536 17.10 38.30 -44.02
N GLN A 537 16.48 37.11 -44.00
CA GLN A 537 16.30 36.33 -42.77
C GLN A 537 17.53 35.49 -42.40
N ALA A 538 18.39 35.17 -43.37
CA ALA A 538 19.61 34.38 -43.16
C ALA A 538 20.67 35.14 -42.32
N HIS A 539 20.89 36.43 -42.59
CA HIS A 539 21.91 37.23 -41.91
C HIS A 539 21.58 37.58 -40.44
N ALA A 540 20.31 37.50 -40.04
CA ALA A 540 19.89 37.70 -38.65
C ALA A 540 20.06 36.44 -37.78
N LYS A 541 19.94 35.25 -38.36
CA LYS A 541 20.13 33.96 -37.67
C LYS A 541 21.60 33.60 -37.45
N GLU A 542 22.50 34.04 -38.34
CA GLU A 542 23.93 33.72 -38.28
C GLU A 542 24.62 34.30 -37.02
N LYS A 543 24.20 35.50 -36.56
CA LYS A 543 24.78 36.15 -35.37
C LYS A 543 24.26 35.60 -34.04
N LEU A 544 23.04 35.05 -34.01
CA LEU A 544 22.49 34.35 -32.84
C LEU A 544 23.07 32.94 -32.70
N GLY A 545 23.27 32.24 -33.81
CA GLY A 545 23.85 30.88 -33.82
C GLY A 545 25.29 30.79 -33.32
N LEU A 546 26.10 31.84 -33.44
CA LEU A 546 27.50 31.86 -32.98
C LEU A 546 27.67 31.90 -31.45
N VAL A 547 26.67 32.41 -30.72
CA VAL A 547 26.67 32.43 -29.25
C VAL A 547 26.11 31.13 -28.70
N ASP A 548 25.03 30.62 -29.30
CA ASP A 548 24.45 29.33 -28.94
C ASP A 548 25.40 28.15 -29.26
N ALA A 549 26.16 28.23 -30.36
CA ALA A 549 27.15 27.20 -30.71
C ALA A 549 28.27 27.08 -29.67
N ARG A 550 28.77 28.19 -29.11
CA ARG A 550 29.83 28.14 -28.07
C ARG A 550 29.34 27.60 -26.74
N VAL A 551 28.12 27.95 -26.33
CA VAL A 551 27.49 27.42 -25.10
C VAL A 551 27.15 25.94 -25.26
N LEU A 552 26.76 25.52 -26.48
CA LEU A 552 26.53 24.12 -26.82
C LEU A 552 27.86 23.33 -26.84
N GLU A 553 28.94 23.89 -27.38
CA GLU A 553 30.26 23.24 -27.43
C GLU A 553 30.82 22.99 -26.03
N GLU A 554 30.69 23.96 -25.11
CA GLU A 554 31.13 23.81 -23.71
C GLU A 554 30.26 22.81 -22.94
N LYS A 555 28.94 22.81 -23.16
CA LYS A 555 28.02 21.80 -22.60
C LYS A 555 28.27 20.40 -23.15
N LEU A 556 28.54 20.27 -24.45
CA LEU A 556 28.82 18.99 -25.10
C LEU A 556 30.17 18.42 -24.68
N VAL A 557 31.19 19.24 -24.46
CA VAL A 557 32.49 18.78 -23.91
C VAL A 557 32.36 18.35 -22.43
N ALA A 558 31.48 19.01 -21.66
CA ALA A 558 31.18 18.61 -20.28
C ALA A 558 30.34 17.32 -20.22
N GLN A 559 29.33 17.18 -21.08
CA GLN A 559 28.53 15.95 -21.21
C GLN A 559 29.36 14.79 -21.78
N ALA A 560 30.22 15.01 -22.78
CA ALA A 560 31.08 13.97 -23.34
C ALA A 560 32.13 13.44 -22.34
N ARG A 561 32.58 14.27 -21.38
CA ARG A 561 33.44 13.80 -20.29
C ARG A 561 32.68 13.01 -19.23
N GLY A 562 31.45 13.40 -18.90
CA GLY A 562 30.58 12.65 -17.98
C GLY A 562 30.08 11.33 -18.56
N GLU A 563 29.57 11.35 -19.80
CA GLU A 563 29.16 10.16 -20.55
C GLU A 563 30.35 9.30 -20.97
N GLY A 564 31.53 9.87 -21.20
CA GLY A 564 32.75 9.10 -21.45
C GLY A 564 33.20 8.29 -20.24
N GLN A 565 33.07 8.84 -19.02
CA GLN A 565 33.39 8.12 -17.78
C GLN A 565 32.32 7.08 -17.41
N LEU A 566 31.03 7.42 -17.58
CA LEU A 566 29.94 6.46 -17.40
C LEU A 566 29.95 5.38 -18.48
N GLY A 567 30.25 5.72 -19.73
CA GLY A 567 30.39 4.81 -20.85
C GLY A 567 31.61 3.91 -20.72
N ALA A 568 32.74 4.41 -20.21
CA ALA A 568 33.90 3.57 -19.88
C ALA A 568 33.59 2.61 -18.71
N ALA A 569 32.89 3.08 -17.68
CA ALA A 569 32.46 2.23 -16.56
C ALA A 569 31.44 1.18 -17.00
N GLN A 570 30.46 1.56 -17.83
CA GLN A 570 29.48 0.62 -18.41
C GLN A 570 30.15 -0.35 -19.38
N ALA A 571 31.07 0.10 -20.22
CA ALA A 571 31.85 -0.78 -21.10
C ALA A 571 32.73 -1.74 -20.30
N GLU A 572 33.28 -1.31 -19.16
CA GLU A 572 34.05 -2.17 -18.28
C GLU A 572 33.17 -3.19 -17.54
N VAL A 573 31.98 -2.80 -17.07
CA VAL A 573 30.99 -3.72 -16.50
C VAL A 573 30.48 -4.71 -17.54
N ILE A 574 30.18 -4.26 -18.76
CA ILE A 574 29.79 -5.14 -19.88
C ILE A 574 30.95 -6.07 -20.22
N ARG A 575 32.19 -5.59 -20.27
CA ARG A 575 33.38 -6.41 -20.50
C ARG A 575 33.56 -7.45 -19.40
N GLN A 576 33.40 -7.08 -18.13
CA GLN A 576 33.49 -8.01 -17.02
C GLN A 576 32.36 -9.03 -17.02
N ARG A 577 31.13 -8.63 -17.35
CA ARG A 577 30.00 -9.53 -17.49
C ARG A 577 30.18 -10.49 -18.66
N LEU A 578 30.56 -10.01 -19.83
CA LEU A 578 30.84 -10.85 -21.00
C LEU A 578 32.04 -11.78 -20.75
N LYS A 579 33.05 -11.31 -20.00
CA LYS A 579 34.17 -12.17 -19.57
C LYS A 579 33.71 -13.23 -18.58
N ALA A 580 32.88 -12.89 -17.59
CA ALA A 580 32.32 -13.86 -16.65
C ALA A 580 31.37 -14.86 -17.34
N GLU A 581 30.58 -14.41 -18.31
CA GLU A 581 29.76 -15.28 -19.16
C GLU A 581 30.63 -16.18 -20.02
N ALA A 582 31.72 -15.68 -20.62
CA ALA A 582 32.66 -16.47 -21.40
C ALA A 582 33.43 -17.50 -20.55
N ASP A 583 33.91 -17.10 -19.37
CA ASP A 583 34.59 -17.97 -18.41
C ASP A 583 33.61 -19.06 -17.92
N GLY A 584 32.37 -18.68 -17.57
CA GLY A 584 31.31 -19.63 -17.20
C GLY A 584 30.90 -20.57 -18.33
N LEU A 585 30.89 -20.10 -19.59
CA LEU A 585 30.67 -20.94 -20.76
C LEU A 585 31.82 -21.93 -20.95
N THR A 586 33.06 -21.48 -20.74
CA THR A 586 34.27 -22.30 -20.85
C THR A 586 34.28 -23.39 -19.76
N ASP A 587 33.91 -23.03 -18.53
CA ASP A 587 33.74 -23.98 -17.43
C ASP A 587 32.60 -24.97 -17.70
N LYS A 588 31.50 -24.52 -18.31
CA LYS A 588 30.40 -25.39 -18.73
C LYS A 588 30.81 -26.34 -19.85
N PHE A 589 31.56 -25.87 -20.86
CA PHE A 589 32.04 -26.72 -21.96
C PHE A 589 33.11 -27.73 -21.49
N THR A 590 33.98 -27.35 -20.57
CA THR A 590 34.95 -28.29 -19.98
C THR A 590 34.24 -29.33 -19.10
N ALA A 591 33.22 -28.93 -18.33
CA ALA A 591 32.37 -29.86 -17.61
C ALA A 591 31.62 -30.82 -18.56
N MET A 592 31.05 -30.32 -19.67
CA MET A 592 30.39 -31.16 -20.69
C MET A 592 31.35 -32.07 -21.45
N GLY A 593 32.60 -31.63 -21.65
CA GLY A 593 33.67 -32.43 -22.24
C GLY A 593 34.05 -33.63 -21.38
N ASN A 594 33.90 -33.51 -20.05
CA ASN A 594 34.18 -34.56 -19.08
C ASN A 594 32.98 -35.51 -18.83
N LEU A 595 31.80 -35.23 -19.41
CA LEU A 595 30.63 -36.11 -19.34
C LEU A 595 30.73 -37.27 -20.35
N ASN A 596 30.23 -38.44 -19.96
CA ASN A 596 30.08 -39.59 -20.85
C ASN A 596 28.99 -39.32 -21.92
N ASP A 597 29.07 -39.97 -23.09
CA ASP A 597 28.22 -39.62 -24.25
C ASP A 597 26.72 -39.63 -23.93
N THR A 598 26.24 -40.61 -23.15
CA THR A 598 24.83 -40.68 -22.72
C THR A 598 24.39 -39.56 -21.78
N ALA A 599 25.30 -39.06 -20.94
CA ALA A 599 25.03 -37.94 -20.04
C ALA A 599 25.05 -36.61 -20.80
N ARG A 600 25.87 -36.50 -21.85
CA ARG A 600 25.90 -35.34 -22.75
C ARG A 600 24.59 -35.23 -23.53
N ASP A 601 24.10 -36.33 -24.10
CA ASP A 601 22.82 -36.34 -24.84
C ASP A 601 21.64 -35.92 -23.94
N HIS A 602 21.61 -36.39 -22.68
CA HIS A 602 20.58 -36.01 -21.72
C HIS A 602 20.66 -34.52 -21.33
N GLU A 603 21.86 -33.98 -21.12
CA GLU A 603 22.05 -32.55 -20.84
C GLU A 603 21.73 -31.69 -22.06
N GLU A 604 22.08 -32.12 -23.28
CA GLU A 604 21.69 -31.44 -24.51
C GLU A 604 20.17 -31.41 -24.69
N PHE A 605 19.49 -32.53 -24.45
CA PHE A 605 18.03 -32.60 -24.49
C PHE A 605 17.37 -31.71 -23.43
N ARG A 606 17.90 -31.72 -22.20
CA ARG A 606 17.44 -30.83 -21.11
C ARG A 606 17.62 -29.36 -21.48
N MET A 607 18.78 -28.99 -22.03
CA MET A 607 19.06 -27.63 -22.47
C MET A 607 18.15 -27.20 -23.64
N GLN A 608 17.84 -28.11 -24.57
CA GLN A 608 16.86 -27.86 -25.62
C GLN A 608 15.47 -27.60 -25.04
N LEU A 609 15.02 -28.41 -24.08
CA LEU A 609 13.74 -28.19 -23.39
C LEU A 609 13.70 -26.86 -22.64
N GLU A 610 14.75 -26.52 -21.92
CA GLU A 610 14.86 -25.26 -21.18
C GLU A 610 14.86 -24.06 -22.13
N LYS A 611 15.59 -24.14 -23.24
CA LYS A 611 15.62 -23.09 -24.27
C LYS A 611 14.27 -22.96 -24.99
N ASN A 612 13.60 -24.06 -25.28
CA ASN A 612 12.25 -24.04 -25.86
C ASN A 612 11.25 -23.43 -24.87
N PHE A 613 11.35 -23.76 -23.58
CA PHE A 613 10.53 -23.16 -22.54
C PHE A 613 10.76 -21.65 -22.43
N GLU A 614 12.02 -21.20 -22.45
CA GLU A 614 12.36 -19.78 -22.41
C GLU A 614 11.84 -19.03 -23.65
N GLN A 615 11.97 -19.62 -24.85
CA GLN A 615 11.40 -19.07 -26.09
C GLN A 615 9.87 -18.98 -26.03
N GLU A 616 9.19 -20.02 -25.54
CA GLU A 616 7.73 -20.00 -25.39
C GLU A 616 7.30 -18.94 -24.37
N MET A 617 7.98 -18.84 -23.22
CA MET A 617 7.69 -17.81 -22.22
C MET A 617 7.91 -16.39 -22.75
N ALA A 618 8.99 -16.15 -23.49
CA ALA A 618 9.24 -14.87 -24.14
C ALA A 618 8.16 -14.56 -25.20
N SER A 619 7.73 -15.56 -25.97
CA SER A 619 6.64 -15.41 -26.95
C SER A 619 5.29 -15.10 -26.28
N ILE A 620 5.00 -15.72 -25.13
CA ILE A 620 3.78 -15.47 -24.34
C ILE A 620 3.82 -14.05 -23.76
N ALA A 621 4.98 -13.61 -23.26
CA ALA A 621 5.15 -12.25 -22.76
C ALA A 621 4.94 -11.21 -23.87
N ALA A 622 5.53 -11.42 -25.04
CA ALA A 622 5.31 -10.57 -26.21
C ALA A 622 3.83 -10.56 -26.65
N ASN A 623 3.18 -11.73 -26.69
CA ASN A 623 1.75 -11.83 -27.02
C ASN A 623 0.85 -11.14 -25.99
N LYS A 624 1.22 -11.17 -24.70
CA LYS A 624 0.51 -10.46 -23.64
C LYS A 624 0.61 -8.94 -23.83
N GLU A 625 1.80 -8.45 -24.17
CA GLU A 625 2.04 -7.02 -24.40
C GLU A 625 1.29 -6.55 -25.65
N ILE A 626 1.38 -7.30 -26.76
CA ILE A 626 0.60 -7.05 -27.98
C ILE A 626 -0.90 -7.07 -27.69
N ALA A 627 -1.39 -8.04 -26.90
CA ALA A 627 -2.80 -8.12 -26.56
C ALA A 627 -3.27 -6.95 -25.70
N LYS A 628 -2.40 -6.41 -24.84
CA LYS A 628 -2.68 -5.23 -24.02
C LYS A 628 -2.75 -3.97 -24.89
N GLU A 629 -1.74 -3.74 -25.73
CA GLU A 629 -1.71 -2.61 -26.67
C GLU A 629 -2.89 -2.66 -27.65
N GLN A 630 -3.22 -3.83 -28.20
CA GLN A 630 -4.40 -3.99 -29.06
C GLN A 630 -5.72 -3.74 -28.32
N ALA A 631 -5.82 -4.15 -27.05
CA ALA A 631 -7.00 -3.87 -26.24
C ALA A 631 -7.13 -2.38 -25.92
N GLU A 632 -6.01 -1.68 -25.66
CA GLU A 632 -5.99 -0.24 -25.45
C GLU A 632 -6.37 0.52 -26.73
N VAL A 633 -5.84 0.12 -27.89
CA VAL A 633 -6.23 0.69 -29.20
C VAL A 633 -7.70 0.44 -29.50
N LEU A 634 -8.21 -0.77 -29.26
CA LEU A 634 -9.63 -1.10 -29.46
C LEU A 634 -10.54 -0.36 -28.47
N ALA A 635 -10.12 -0.19 -27.22
CA ALA A 635 -10.86 0.59 -26.22
C ALA A 635 -10.88 2.08 -26.59
N ALA A 636 -9.76 2.62 -27.06
CA ALA A 636 -9.67 3.99 -27.56
C ALA A 636 -10.51 4.19 -28.84
N ALA A 637 -10.58 3.20 -29.71
CA ALA A 637 -11.40 3.23 -30.92
C ALA A 637 -12.90 3.13 -30.59
N LEU A 638 -13.32 2.16 -29.77
CA LEU A 638 -14.71 1.96 -29.37
C LEU A 638 -15.24 3.10 -28.48
N SER A 639 -14.41 3.66 -27.59
CA SER A 639 -14.82 4.81 -26.76
C SER A 639 -15.11 6.08 -27.54
N LYS A 640 -14.53 6.21 -28.75
CA LYS A 640 -14.79 7.33 -29.66
C LYS A 640 -15.86 7.03 -30.71
N THR A 641 -16.36 5.81 -30.80
CA THR A 641 -17.34 5.43 -31.82
C THR A 641 -18.74 5.42 -31.20
N ASN A 642 -19.62 6.34 -31.62
CA ASN A 642 -21.04 6.28 -31.27
C ASN A 642 -21.74 5.21 -32.12
N ILE A 643 -21.98 4.03 -31.53
CA ILE A 643 -22.70 2.94 -32.19
C ILE A 643 -24.18 3.01 -31.79
N ASP A 644 -25.02 3.54 -32.68
CA ASP A 644 -26.46 3.60 -32.49
C ASP A 644 -27.10 2.28 -32.97
N ILE A 645 -27.45 1.40 -32.04
CA ILE A 645 -28.04 0.09 -32.33
C ILE A 645 -29.56 0.24 -32.36
N VAL A 646 -30.13 0.43 -33.56
CA VAL A 646 -31.58 0.53 -33.75
C VAL A 646 -32.16 -0.84 -34.11
N GLY A 647 -32.94 -1.42 -33.18
CA GLY A 647 -33.82 -2.56 -33.44
C GLY A 647 -33.34 -3.89 -32.82
N GLY A 648 -34.19 -4.47 -31.99
CA GLY A 648 -33.92 -5.67 -31.20
C GLY A 648 -33.91 -6.95 -32.03
N ASP A 649 -32.73 -7.53 -32.18
CA ASP A 649 -32.50 -8.95 -31.92
C ASP A 649 -31.01 -9.11 -31.57
N GLY A 650 -30.68 -9.78 -30.45
CA GLY A 650 -29.32 -9.87 -29.92
C GLY A 650 -28.31 -10.61 -30.82
N SER A 651 -28.72 -10.97 -32.03
CA SER A 651 -27.93 -11.64 -33.07
C SER A 651 -26.80 -10.76 -33.60
N PHE A 652 -26.98 -9.44 -33.70
CA PHE A 652 -25.93 -8.54 -34.18
C PHE A 652 -24.78 -8.40 -33.17
N PHE A 653 -25.09 -8.23 -31.88
CA PHE A 653 -24.10 -8.24 -30.80
C PHE A 653 -23.35 -9.58 -30.74
N ASN A 654 -24.07 -10.70 -30.85
CA ASN A 654 -23.46 -12.03 -30.85
C ASN A 654 -22.59 -12.27 -32.08
N THR A 655 -22.96 -11.76 -33.26
CA THR A 655 -22.19 -11.90 -34.50
C THR A 655 -20.96 -10.99 -34.49
N PHE A 656 -21.10 -9.77 -33.99
CA PHE A 656 -19.99 -8.83 -33.78
C PHE A 656 -18.98 -9.35 -32.74
N SER A 657 -19.46 -9.85 -31.60
CA SER A 657 -18.64 -10.48 -30.56
C SER A 657 -17.96 -11.77 -31.04
N LYS A 658 -18.64 -12.57 -31.86
CA LYS A 658 -18.04 -13.74 -32.54
C LYS A 658 -16.98 -13.34 -33.57
N ALA A 659 -17.20 -12.30 -34.37
CA ALA A 659 -16.22 -11.83 -35.34
C ALA A 659 -14.93 -11.31 -34.67
N LEU A 660 -15.07 -10.58 -33.55
CA LEU A 660 -13.94 -10.09 -32.74
C LEU A 660 -13.16 -11.22 -32.06
N SER A 661 -13.84 -12.29 -31.62
CA SER A 661 -13.20 -13.44 -30.99
C SER A 661 -12.58 -14.43 -31.99
N VAL A 662 -13.19 -14.62 -33.17
CA VAL A 662 -12.71 -15.56 -34.21
C VAL A 662 -11.45 -15.02 -34.91
N GLY A 663 -11.26 -13.70 -35.02
CA GLY A 663 -10.02 -13.12 -35.56
C GLY A 663 -8.76 -13.44 -34.73
N LYS A 664 -8.92 -13.75 -33.44
CA LYS A 664 -7.82 -14.08 -32.52
C LYS A 664 -7.40 -15.55 -32.56
N ALA A 665 -8.30 -16.45 -32.96
CA ALA A 665 -8.04 -17.89 -32.97
C ALA A 665 -7.28 -18.38 -34.22
N ILE A 666 -7.42 -17.68 -35.35
CA ILE A 666 -6.89 -18.16 -36.63
C ILE A 666 -5.39 -17.87 -36.79
N ASN A 667 -4.88 -16.74 -36.27
CA ASN A 667 -3.45 -16.41 -36.40
C ASN A 667 -2.54 -17.29 -35.53
N GLY A 668 -2.98 -17.68 -34.32
CA GLY A 668 -2.14 -18.49 -33.42
C GLY A 668 -1.97 -19.95 -33.85
N VAL A 669 -2.91 -20.50 -34.62
CA VAL A 669 -2.91 -21.92 -35.03
C VAL A 669 -2.19 -22.12 -36.36
N VAL A 670 -2.26 -21.15 -37.27
CA VAL A 670 -1.61 -21.22 -38.60
C VAL A 670 -0.08 -21.11 -38.49
N ASP A 671 0.44 -20.40 -37.49
CA ASP A 671 1.89 -20.28 -37.29
C ASP A 671 2.54 -21.40 -36.48
N LYS A 672 1.77 -22.09 -35.60
CA LYS A 672 2.33 -23.10 -34.68
C LYS A 672 2.27 -24.54 -35.19
N SER A 673 1.55 -24.85 -36.28
CA SER A 673 1.50 -26.22 -36.83
C SER A 673 2.11 -26.31 -38.23
N PRO A 674 3.28 -26.98 -38.40
CA PRO A 674 3.87 -27.17 -39.73
C PRO A 674 2.96 -27.98 -40.66
N LEU A 675 2.10 -28.85 -40.14
CA LEU A 675 1.09 -29.60 -40.92
C LEU A 675 -0.02 -28.70 -41.49
N VAL A 676 -0.45 -27.67 -40.74
CA VAL A 676 -1.47 -26.73 -41.18
C VAL A 676 -0.88 -25.71 -42.14
N LYS A 677 0.35 -25.26 -41.91
CA LYS A 677 1.09 -24.38 -42.82
C LYS A 677 1.31 -25.06 -44.19
N ASP A 678 1.68 -26.33 -44.18
CA ASP A 678 1.90 -27.13 -45.39
C ASP A 678 0.58 -27.47 -46.10
N ALA A 679 -0.52 -27.70 -45.36
CA ALA A 679 -1.86 -27.86 -45.94
C ALA A 679 -2.42 -26.57 -46.55
N VAL A 680 -2.21 -25.42 -45.91
CA VAL A 680 -2.64 -24.10 -46.39
C VAL A 680 -1.78 -23.66 -47.58
N GLN A 681 -0.46 -23.90 -47.58
CA GLN A 681 0.40 -23.68 -48.74
C GLN A 681 0.03 -24.60 -49.91
N LYS A 682 -0.28 -25.88 -49.67
CA LYS A 682 -0.77 -26.79 -50.72
C LYS A 682 -2.13 -26.38 -51.28
N LEU A 683 -3.01 -25.80 -50.46
CA LEU A 683 -4.29 -25.26 -50.89
C LEU A 683 -4.15 -23.96 -51.70
N LEU A 684 -3.23 -23.07 -51.29
CA LEU A 684 -2.92 -21.81 -51.98
C LEU A 684 -2.10 -22.02 -53.27
N ALA A 685 -1.24 -23.04 -53.31
CA ALA A 685 -0.50 -23.44 -54.51
C ALA A 685 -1.35 -24.24 -55.52
N GLY A 686 -2.58 -24.63 -55.16
CA GLY A 686 -3.46 -25.49 -55.96
C GLY A 686 -4.37 -24.79 -56.98
N LYS A 687 -4.05 -23.59 -57.45
CA LYS A 687 -4.79 -22.90 -58.54
C LYS A 687 -3.90 -22.70 -59.76
N GLY A 688 -3.64 -23.79 -60.48
CA GLY A 688 -2.96 -23.81 -61.78
C GLY A 688 -3.01 -25.20 -62.41
N GLU A 689 -3.94 -25.37 -63.35
CA GLU A 689 -4.03 -26.37 -64.44
C GLU A 689 -3.70 -27.87 -64.24
N LYS A 690 -4.78 -28.67 -64.43
CA LYS A 690 -4.96 -29.90 -65.23
C LYS A 690 -4.38 -31.28 -64.80
N GLU A 691 -5.35 -32.20 -64.72
CA GLU A 691 -5.40 -33.62 -65.16
C GLU A 691 -4.89 -34.77 -64.25
N VAL A 692 -5.89 -35.47 -63.68
CA VAL A 692 -6.12 -36.93 -63.58
C VAL A 692 -4.95 -37.88 -63.26
N GLY A 693 -5.05 -38.55 -62.11
CA GLY A 693 -4.39 -39.83 -61.85
C GLY A 693 -4.61 -40.32 -60.41
N GLU A 694 -5.37 -41.40 -60.23
CA GLU A 694 -5.55 -42.11 -58.96
C GLU A 694 -4.19 -42.59 -58.40
N GLN A 695 -3.87 -42.22 -57.15
CA GLN A 695 -2.99 -43.01 -56.29
C GLN A 695 -3.53 -43.03 -54.86
N LYS A 696 -4.04 -44.21 -54.47
CA LYS A 696 -4.44 -44.55 -53.10
C LYS A 696 -3.22 -44.47 -52.18
N LEU A 697 -3.27 -43.57 -51.18
CA LEU A 697 -2.41 -43.66 -50.00
C LEU A 697 -3.09 -44.55 -48.96
N ASN A 698 -2.42 -45.65 -48.60
CA ASN A 698 -2.86 -46.64 -47.63
C ASN A 698 -3.01 -46.01 -46.23
N LEU A 699 -4.23 -46.05 -45.70
CA LEU A 699 -4.59 -45.52 -44.37
C LEU A 699 -4.19 -46.47 -43.22
N ASP A 700 -3.86 -47.72 -43.54
CA ASP A 700 -3.56 -48.76 -42.55
C ASP A 700 -2.17 -48.65 -41.91
N SER A 701 -1.20 -47.98 -42.55
CA SER A 701 0.16 -47.83 -42.01
C SER A 701 0.33 -46.66 -41.03
N LEU A 702 -0.66 -45.76 -40.94
CA LEU A 702 -0.63 -44.62 -40.01
C LEU A 702 -1.30 -44.92 -38.66
N LEU A 703 -2.13 -45.97 -38.58
CA LEU A 703 -2.88 -46.34 -37.37
C LEU A 703 -2.15 -47.29 -36.42
N GLN A 704 -0.95 -47.75 -36.78
CA GLN A 704 -0.13 -48.66 -35.94
C GLN A 704 0.94 -47.95 -35.10
N ASN A 705 1.01 -46.62 -35.10
CA ASN A 705 1.97 -45.89 -34.29
C ASN A 705 1.48 -45.75 -32.83
N PRO A 706 2.17 -46.36 -31.82
CA PRO A 706 1.71 -46.39 -30.44
C PRO A 706 1.54 -45.00 -29.78
N GLU A 707 2.25 -43.98 -30.26
CA GLU A 707 2.15 -42.60 -29.74
C GLU A 707 0.86 -41.87 -30.19
N VAL A 708 0.26 -42.29 -31.30
CA VAL A 708 -0.99 -41.69 -31.80
C VAL A 708 -2.21 -42.27 -31.07
N GLN A 709 -2.14 -43.53 -30.63
CA GLN A 709 -3.21 -44.15 -29.83
C GLN A 709 -3.30 -43.60 -28.39
N SER A 710 -2.17 -43.22 -27.80
CA SER A 710 -2.15 -42.57 -26.48
C SER A 710 -2.71 -41.14 -26.53
N LEU A 711 -2.44 -40.40 -27.61
CA LEU A 711 -2.98 -39.05 -27.82
C LEU A 711 -4.48 -39.05 -28.15
N VAL A 712 -4.95 -40.01 -28.96
CA VAL A 712 -6.39 -40.16 -29.28
C VAL A 712 -7.19 -40.60 -28.04
N SER A 713 -6.65 -41.49 -27.21
CA SER A 713 -7.32 -41.89 -25.96
C SER A 713 -7.39 -40.74 -24.94
N MET A 714 -6.34 -39.92 -24.82
CA MET A 714 -6.35 -38.70 -23.99
C MET A 714 -7.40 -37.68 -24.46
N PHE A 715 -7.51 -37.44 -25.77
CA PHE A 715 -8.48 -36.49 -26.31
C PHE A 715 -9.93 -37.00 -26.23
N SER A 716 -10.16 -38.31 -26.38
CA SER A 716 -11.49 -38.91 -26.24
C SER A 716 -12.02 -38.93 -24.79
N ALA A 717 -11.14 -38.91 -23.80
CA ALA A 717 -11.51 -38.91 -22.38
C ALA A 717 -11.98 -37.52 -21.89
N SER A 718 -11.55 -36.44 -22.56
CA SER A 718 -11.86 -35.05 -22.17
C SER A 718 -13.25 -34.57 -22.63
N ASN A 719 -13.91 -35.28 -23.55
CA ASN A 719 -15.15 -34.80 -24.19
C ASN A 719 -16.40 -35.68 -23.94
N LYS A 720 -16.55 -36.23 -22.74
CA LYS A 720 -17.81 -36.85 -22.29
C LYS A 720 -18.59 -35.89 -21.39
N LYS A 721 -19.51 -35.13 -21.98
CA LYS A 721 -20.73 -34.67 -21.28
C LYS A 721 -21.60 -35.90 -20.98
N PRO A 722 -22.13 -36.09 -19.76
CA PRO A 722 -23.16 -37.10 -19.54
C PRO A 722 -24.50 -36.57 -20.03
N GLN A 723 -25.04 -37.18 -21.09
CA GLN A 723 -26.44 -37.03 -21.47
C GLN A 723 -27.31 -38.00 -20.65
N SER A 724 -28.44 -37.44 -20.22
CA SER A 724 -29.62 -38.07 -19.64
C SER A 724 -29.99 -39.43 -20.27
N LYS A 725 -30.27 -40.41 -19.42
CA LYS A 725 -31.12 -41.56 -19.76
C LYS A 725 -32.39 -41.49 -18.93
N ASP A 726 -33.48 -41.15 -19.61
CA ASP A 726 -34.80 -41.69 -19.31
C ASP A 726 -34.79 -43.18 -19.69
N ASN A 727 -35.30 -44.03 -18.79
CA ASN A 727 -36.33 -45.04 -19.07
C ASN A 727 -36.50 -46.01 -17.87
N THR A 728 -37.70 -45.93 -17.27
CA THR A 728 -38.64 -47.02 -16.92
C THR A 728 -38.15 -48.36 -16.33
N GLU A 729 -38.96 -48.83 -15.36
CA GLU A 729 -39.13 -50.20 -14.82
C GLU A 729 -38.20 -50.67 -13.68
N ALA A 730 -38.61 -50.40 -12.43
CA ALA A 730 -38.96 -51.37 -11.37
C ALA A 730 -39.14 -50.66 -10.02
#